data_AF-A0A2V6G3R9-F1
#
_entry.id   AF-A0A2V6G3R9-F1
#
_cell.length_a   1.000
_cell.length_b   1.000
_cell.length_c   1.000
_cell.angle_alpha   90.00
_cell.angle_beta   90.00
_cell.angle_gamma   90.00
#
_symmetry.space_group_name_H-M   'P 1'
#
loop_
_entity.id
_entity.type
_entity.pdbx_description
1 polymer ?
#
loop_
_entity_poly.entity_id
_entity_poly.type
_entity_poly.pdbx_seq_one_letter_code
_entity_poly.pdbx_strand_id
1 'polypeptide(L)'
;MGGSVPGAKSEAEAGNNDEARMTNDELMTKPEGRKRTATPRSSFGFRNSFDIRHSSFVIAFHTVANRLAALFMKLLFGSAARVHVLRAKNANRTDGFLLASNHISHFDPFIISSVVRRKIDWMAMAEFFPLPMVGWFLRAVDAFPAARNRADRGTIRTAIERLKAHRVVGVFPEGGIRNGASSLLQGAPVRPGVSTLAHIAGVSVLPCVILGSDRLYNARRWLPFRRTPVWLAFGEPIPCRSELPKSNARERIERELSAAFQKLYLELRERFQLNLDDLPHSPQERMVGTPRANASPARTVRGRRSAPTLPLRRFAARGVDSLMCASMNILQMRHRLHTNSRDEMEAYVAACETMSPHEYYAAPHDVDLVRACGNGATISWRSPITTKFPANNTARADFFSCANGPSAPTLLILHALLSATHIGYRRLAAHFNALGWNACFVHLPYHYSRVPRGYWNGELAITADLIRNAEGLRQGVMEVRQLIAALRERGSHEFGVLGVSYGGWIGALLAIVERDLRFVALMGPIVNVEHAIWQNRASIFMRRQLRRANIEPALVARHFHLSSPMHNQPLCNPERVLFVSGEFDLISRPQDIEEIHQKWAGSELLRVRQGHFGYRMLRETVARLKQRRLIDANLTA
;
A
#
# COMPACT_ATOMS: atom_id res chain seq x y z
N MET A 1 24.36 -55.40 22.68
CA MET A 1 24.72 -56.83 22.76
C MET A 1 24.32 -57.50 21.47
N GLY A 2 25.20 -58.32 20.87
CA GLY A 2 24.92 -59.38 19.87
C GLY A 2 24.36 -58.88 18.53
N GLY A 3 24.95 -59.17 17.37
CA GLY A 3 25.37 -60.48 16.86
C GLY A 3 24.44 -60.83 15.68
N SER A 4 24.95 -60.72 14.44
CA SER A 4 25.28 -61.84 13.51
C SER A 4 24.09 -62.32 12.64
N VAL A 5 24.02 -61.99 11.32
CA VAL A 5 24.56 -62.71 10.12
C VAL A 5 23.72 -63.96 9.76
N PRO A 6 23.64 -64.53 8.51
CA PRO A 6 24.14 -64.24 7.13
C PRO A 6 22.99 -64.18 6.06
N GLY A 7 23.13 -63.89 4.75
CA GLY A 7 24.01 -64.39 3.65
C GLY A 7 23.15 -65.28 2.71
N ALA A 8 22.86 -64.92 1.45
CA ALA A 8 23.70 -64.96 0.23
C ALA A 8 24.04 -66.37 -0.30
N LYS A 9 23.67 -66.64 -1.57
CA LYS A 9 24.28 -67.54 -2.59
C LYS A 9 23.63 -67.16 -3.96
N SER A 10 24.24 -67.18 -5.14
CA SER A 10 25.60 -67.37 -5.70
C SER A 10 25.41 -67.17 -7.23
N GLU A 11 26.12 -66.29 -7.94
CA GLU A 11 27.46 -66.41 -8.56
C GLU A 11 27.59 -67.36 -9.77
N ALA A 12 28.10 -66.78 -10.89
CA ALA A 12 29.21 -67.24 -11.75
C ALA A 12 29.56 -66.08 -12.72
N GLU A 13 30.68 -65.35 -12.55
CA GLU A 13 32.04 -65.56 -13.12
C GLU A 13 32.21 -65.01 -14.57
N ALA A 14 33.31 -64.40 -15.05
CA ALA A 14 34.64 -64.03 -14.53
C ALA A 14 35.41 -63.14 -15.56
N GLY A 15 36.49 -62.46 -15.13
CA GLY A 15 37.62 -61.94 -15.95
C GLY A 15 37.76 -60.40 -16.00
N ASN A 16 38.49 -59.67 -15.13
CA ASN A 16 39.96 -59.51 -14.96
C ASN A 16 40.72 -59.08 -16.26
N ASN A 17 41.70 -58.17 -16.32
CA ASN A 17 42.44 -57.37 -15.33
C ASN A 17 43.35 -56.30 -16.02
N ASP A 18 43.80 -55.29 -15.25
CA ASP A 18 45.13 -54.64 -15.20
C ASP A 18 45.72 -53.87 -16.43
N GLU A 19 46.60 -52.86 -16.36
CA GLU A 19 47.44 -52.27 -15.30
C GLU A 19 47.97 -50.86 -15.72
N ALA A 20 48.63 -50.15 -14.81
CA ALA A 20 49.17 -48.79 -14.91
C ALA A 20 50.62 -48.67 -15.45
N ARG A 21 51.04 -47.47 -15.94
CA ARG A 21 52.30 -46.76 -15.55
C ARG A 21 52.56 -45.43 -16.30
N MET A 22 53.20 -44.51 -15.58
CA MET A 22 53.65 -43.15 -15.93
C MET A 22 54.91 -43.09 -16.82
N THR A 23 55.10 -41.97 -17.54
CA THR A 23 56.40 -41.22 -17.67
C THR A 23 56.18 -39.79 -18.17
N ASN A 24 56.91 -38.81 -17.60
CA ASN A 24 57.16 -37.45 -18.11
C ASN A 24 58.54 -37.43 -18.81
N ASP A 25 58.72 -36.66 -19.89
CA ASP A 25 59.90 -35.77 -20.08
C ASP A 25 59.78 -34.80 -21.28
N GLU A 26 60.54 -33.71 -21.19
CA GLU A 26 60.56 -32.46 -21.98
C GLU A 26 61.39 -32.49 -23.29
N LEU A 27 61.49 -31.28 -23.93
CA LEU A 27 62.38 -30.74 -24.99
C LEU A 27 61.73 -30.56 -26.38
N MET A 28 61.83 -29.45 -27.15
CA MET A 28 62.54 -28.15 -27.06
C MET A 28 62.03 -27.18 -28.17
N THR A 29 62.10 -25.86 -27.88
CA THR A 29 62.41 -24.69 -28.74
C THR A 29 61.47 -24.09 -29.83
N LYS A 30 61.20 -22.78 -29.63
CA LYS A 30 60.75 -21.63 -30.48
C LYS A 30 61.55 -21.43 -31.80
N PRO A 31 61.15 -20.59 -32.81
CA PRO A 31 60.67 -19.20 -32.63
C PRO A 31 59.66 -18.59 -33.65
N GLU A 32 59.16 -17.42 -33.24
CA GLU A 32 58.67 -16.21 -33.94
C GLU A 32 58.28 -16.20 -35.43
N GLY A 33 57.12 -15.57 -35.71
CA GLY A 33 56.74 -15.10 -37.04
C GLY A 33 55.43 -14.31 -37.04
N ARG A 34 55.50 -13.00 -36.79
CA ARG A 34 54.38 -12.04 -36.70
C ARG A 34 53.97 -11.52 -38.09
N LYS A 35 52.69 -11.62 -38.48
CA LYS A 35 51.95 -10.74 -39.44
C LYS A 35 50.44 -11.01 -39.30
N ARG A 36 49.64 -10.08 -38.74
CA ARG A 36 48.73 -9.12 -39.42
C ARG A 36 47.79 -9.81 -40.42
N THR A 37 46.46 -9.67 -40.44
CA THR A 37 45.44 -8.81 -39.82
C THR A 37 44.06 -9.38 -40.20
N ALA A 38 43.02 -9.07 -39.39
CA ALA A 38 41.59 -8.93 -39.74
C ALA A 38 40.59 -9.83 -38.96
N THR A 39 39.93 -9.18 -37.99
CA THR A 39 38.53 -9.28 -37.52
C THR A 39 37.78 -10.62 -37.51
N PRO A 40 37.31 -11.08 -36.32
CA PRO A 40 36.14 -11.93 -36.20
C PRO A 40 34.89 -11.16 -35.72
N ARG A 41 33.75 -11.66 -36.18
CA ARG A 41 32.37 -11.26 -35.86
C ARG A 41 32.12 -11.15 -34.35
N SER A 42 31.43 -10.08 -33.97
CA SER A 42 30.98 -9.78 -32.61
C SER A 42 29.88 -10.74 -32.13
N SER A 43 30.20 -11.55 -31.12
CA SER A 43 29.24 -11.98 -30.10
C SER A 43 29.55 -11.17 -28.84
N PHE A 44 28.58 -10.38 -28.35
CA PHE A 44 28.69 -9.74 -27.05
C PHE A 44 27.39 -9.91 -26.28
N GLY A 45 27.47 -10.76 -25.25
CA GLY A 45 26.46 -10.89 -24.22
C GLY A 45 26.34 -9.60 -23.41
N PHE A 46 25.10 -9.16 -23.21
CA PHE A 46 24.79 -8.03 -22.35
C PHE A 46 24.97 -8.42 -20.88
N ARG A 47 26.11 -8.03 -20.30
CA ARG A 47 26.26 -7.78 -18.87
C ARG A 47 25.44 -6.54 -18.52
N ASN A 48 24.41 -6.70 -17.69
CA ASN A 48 23.69 -5.59 -17.05
C ASN A 48 24.56 -4.96 -15.95
N SER A 49 25.53 -4.14 -16.34
CA SER A 49 26.09 -3.09 -15.50
C SER A 49 25.29 -1.80 -15.76
N PHE A 50 24.26 -1.56 -14.94
CA PHE A 50 23.60 -0.25 -14.89
C PHE A 50 24.54 0.73 -14.17
N ASP A 51 25.48 1.28 -14.92
CA ASP A 51 26.29 2.42 -14.52
C ASP A 51 25.41 3.68 -14.63
N ILE A 52 24.79 4.08 -13.52
CA ILE A 52 24.00 5.31 -13.45
C ILE A 52 24.99 6.47 -13.46
N ARG A 53 25.27 7.02 -14.64
CA ARG A 53 25.89 8.33 -14.78
C ARG A 53 25.00 9.37 -14.11
N HIS A 54 25.34 9.73 -12.87
CA HIS A 54 24.67 10.76 -12.09
C HIS A 54 24.91 12.13 -12.73
N SER A 55 23.89 12.68 -13.42
CA SER A 55 23.89 14.08 -13.82
C SER A 55 23.84 14.98 -12.58
N SER A 56 24.71 16.00 -12.52
CA SER A 56 24.76 17.02 -11.47
C SER A 56 23.39 17.67 -11.20
N PHE A 57 22.52 17.70 -12.21
CA PHE A 57 21.15 18.20 -12.13
C PHE A 57 20.25 17.33 -11.22
N VAL A 58 20.40 16.01 -11.26
CA VAL A 58 19.63 15.07 -10.43
C VAL A 58 20.07 15.16 -8.97
N ILE A 59 21.39 15.33 -8.72
CA ILE A 59 21.94 15.55 -7.37
C ILE A 59 21.44 16.89 -6.80
N ALA A 60 21.44 17.96 -7.60
CA ALA A 60 20.92 19.26 -7.20
C ALA A 60 19.40 19.21 -6.90
N PHE A 61 18.61 18.56 -7.76
CA PHE A 61 17.18 18.38 -7.56
C PHE A 61 16.86 17.59 -6.28
N HIS A 62 17.56 16.48 -6.03
CA HIS A 62 17.44 15.72 -4.78
C HIS A 62 17.83 16.58 -3.58
N THR A 63 18.90 17.38 -3.67
CA THR A 63 19.34 18.24 -2.57
C THR A 63 18.31 19.32 -2.22
N VAL A 64 17.68 19.94 -3.24
CA VAL A 64 16.63 20.95 -3.05
C VAL A 64 15.35 20.30 -2.50
N ALA A 65 14.90 19.19 -3.07
CA ALA A 65 13.72 18.46 -2.58
C ALA A 65 13.90 18.01 -1.12
N ASN A 66 15.10 17.55 -0.75
CA ASN A 66 15.44 17.14 0.61
C ASN A 66 15.38 18.33 1.59
N ARG A 67 15.85 19.51 1.18
CA ARG A 67 15.76 20.74 1.99
C ARG A 67 14.31 21.19 2.16
N LEU A 68 13.50 21.12 1.11
CA LEU A 68 12.08 21.47 1.16
C LEU A 68 11.28 20.50 2.04
N ALA A 69 11.52 19.19 1.93
CA ALA A 69 10.90 18.19 2.78
C ALA A 69 11.29 18.37 4.26
N ALA A 70 12.57 18.63 4.54
CA ALA A 70 13.04 18.91 5.89
C ALA A 70 12.41 20.19 6.46
N LEU A 71 12.28 21.26 5.66
CA LEU A 71 11.62 22.50 6.06
C LEU A 71 10.13 22.27 6.33
N PHE A 72 9.43 21.56 5.45
CA PHE A 72 8.02 21.20 5.64
C PHE A 72 7.81 20.43 6.94
N MET A 73 8.64 19.43 7.23
CA MET A 73 8.54 18.66 8.47
C MET A 73 8.83 19.54 9.71
N LYS A 74 9.81 20.45 9.63
CA LYS A 74 10.07 21.41 10.71
C LYS A 74 8.87 22.33 10.97
N LEU A 75 8.20 22.81 9.92
CA LEU A 75 7.00 23.66 10.04
C LEU A 75 5.80 22.85 10.58
N LEU A 76 5.61 21.64 10.06
CA LEU A 76 4.52 20.75 10.45
C LEU A 76 4.62 20.37 11.93
N PHE A 77 5.76 19.85 12.37
CA PHE A 77 5.95 19.47 13.78
C PHE A 77 6.19 20.68 14.68
N GLY A 78 6.76 21.78 14.18
CA GLY A 78 6.94 23.02 14.95
C GLY A 78 5.61 23.74 15.27
N SER A 79 4.58 23.55 14.44
CA SER A 79 3.24 24.10 14.68
C SER A 79 2.35 23.19 15.53
N ALA A 80 2.51 21.86 15.41
CA ALA A 80 1.71 20.86 16.12
C ALA A 80 2.29 20.45 17.48
N ALA A 81 3.62 20.38 17.61
CA ALA A 81 4.32 19.88 18.79
C ALA A 81 5.19 20.96 19.44
N ARG A 82 5.25 20.95 20.78
CA ARG A 82 6.19 21.76 21.57
C ARG A 82 7.28 20.86 22.08
N VAL A 83 8.44 20.91 21.45
CA VAL A 83 9.55 20.02 21.77
C VAL A 83 10.41 20.63 22.89
N HIS A 84 10.47 19.95 24.03
CA HIS A 84 11.34 20.29 25.15
C HIS A 84 12.59 19.41 25.10
N VAL A 85 13.77 20.02 25.03
CA VAL A 85 15.02 19.29 24.80
C VAL A 85 15.99 19.51 25.96
N LEU A 86 16.46 18.41 26.56
CA LEU A 86 17.58 18.41 27.49
C LEU A 86 18.88 18.04 26.76
N ARG A 87 19.96 18.78 27.09
CA ARG A 87 21.32 18.56 26.56
C ARG A 87 21.39 18.49 25.03
N ALA A 88 20.66 19.35 24.33
CA ALA A 88 20.70 19.48 22.87
C ALA A 88 22.11 19.64 22.28
N LYS A 89 23.05 20.22 23.06
CA LYS A 89 24.46 20.38 22.70
C LYS A 89 25.15 19.04 22.39
N ASN A 90 24.78 17.95 23.07
CA ASN A 90 25.41 16.64 22.90
C ASN A 90 25.09 16.02 21.53
N ALA A 91 23.99 16.42 20.89
CA ALA A 91 23.60 15.96 19.56
C ALA A 91 24.19 16.77 18.40
N ASN A 92 24.79 17.93 18.68
CA ASN A 92 25.33 18.85 17.66
C ASN A 92 26.86 18.75 17.53
N ARG A 93 27.39 17.54 17.60
CA ARG A 93 28.82 17.27 17.45
C ARG A 93 29.25 17.23 15.97
N THR A 94 30.53 17.45 15.72
CA THR A 94 31.12 17.48 14.37
C THR A 94 31.54 16.10 13.87
N ASP A 95 31.81 15.14 14.76
CA ASP A 95 32.18 13.76 14.44
C ASP A 95 30.98 12.89 14.04
N GLY A 96 31.23 11.76 13.37
CA GLY A 96 30.20 10.77 13.08
C GLY A 96 29.87 9.96 14.33
N PHE A 97 28.59 9.75 14.61
CA PHE A 97 28.15 8.98 15.77
C PHE A 97 26.86 8.20 15.47
N LEU A 98 26.63 7.14 16.24
CA LEU A 98 25.42 6.33 16.17
C LEU A 98 24.40 6.87 17.19
N LEU A 99 23.28 7.40 16.71
CA LEU A 99 22.20 7.90 17.56
C LEU A 99 21.24 6.76 17.90
N ALA A 100 21.19 6.36 19.17
CA ALA A 100 20.32 5.30 19.66
C ALA A 100 19.13 5.90 20.43
N SER A 101 17.90 5.64 19.98
CA SER A 101 16.69 6.15 20.63
C SER A 101 15.62 5.07 20.88
N ASN A 102 14.76 5.27 21.88
CA ASN A 102 13.57 4.43 22.09
C ASN A 102 12.54 4.73 20.98
N HIS A 103 11.63 3.79 20.73
CA HIS A 103 10.67 3.91 19.64
C HIS A 103 9.24 3.69 20.12
N ILE A 104 8.52 4.80 20.36
CA ILE A 104 7.15 4.81 20.86
C ILE A 104 6.15 5.25 19.79
N SER A 105 6.61 5.88 18.70
CA SER A 105 5.73 6.35 17.62
C SER A 105 6.41 6.37 16.25
N HIS A 106 5.61 6.30 15.17
CA HIS A 106 6.10 6.53 13.80
C HIS A 106 6.64 7.96 13.59
N PHE A 107 6.35 8.89 14.52
CA PHE A 107 6.77 10.28 14.45
C PHE A 107 8.16 10.52 15.03
N ASP A 108 8.71 9.57 15.79
CA ASP A 108 9.99 9.73 16.52
C ASP A 108 11.16 10.13 15.60
N PRO A 109 11.40 9.45 14.46
CA PRO A 109 12.52 9.81 13.57
C PRO A 109 12.44 11.26 13.10
N PHE A 110 11.22 11.75 12.82
CA PHE A 110 11.00 13.09 12.30
C PHE A 110 11.18 14.16 13.37
N ILE A 111 10.66 13.91 14.58
CA ILE A 111 10.80 14.84 15.70
C ILE A 111 12.26 14.95 16.11
N ILE A 112 12.97 13.84 16.25
CA ILE A 112 14.41 13.82 16.58
C ILE A 112 15.21 14.58 15.50
N SER A 113 14.91 14.33 14.22
CA SER A 113 15.57 15.02 13.10
C SER A 113 15.25 16.51 13.03
N SER A 114 14.17 16.98 13.67
CA SER A 114 13.86 18.41 13.75
C SER A 114 14.74 19.15 14.78
N VAL A 115 15.24 18.42 15.78
CA VAL A 115 16.05 18.94 16.89
C VAL A 115 17.54 18.88 16.57
N VAL A 116 17.99 17.79 15.93
CA VAL A 116 19.40 17.61 15.56
C VAL A 116 19.70 18.45 14.32
N ARG A 117 20.72 19.32 14.39
CA ARG A 117 21.05 20.25 13.29
C ARG A 117 21.63 19.55 12.06
N ARG A 118 22.21 18.36 12.27
CA ARG A 118 22.81 17.52 11.23
C ARG A 118 21.81 16.50 10.71
N LYS A 119 21.92 16.13 9.43
CA LYS A 119 21.08 15.09 8.82
C LYS A 119 21.34 13.75 9.52
N ILE A 120 20.26 13.07 9.91
CA ILE A 120 20.30 11.73 10.49
C ILE A 120 19.84 10.72 9.45
N ASP A 121 20.69 9.74 9.18
CA ASP A 121 20.42 8.63 8.28
C ASP A 121 19.73 7.51 9.06
N TRP A 122 18.40 7.43 8.96
CA TRP A 122 17.62 6.45 9.72
C TRP A 122 17.62 5.07 9.07
N MET A 123 17.82 4.04 9.88
CA MET A 123 17.52 2.66 9.50
C MET A 123 16.00 2.48 9.47
N ALA A 124 15.42 2.30 8.29
CA ALA A 124 13.98 2.15 8.10
C ALA A 124 13.64 0.77 7.54
N MET A 125 12.43 0.30 7.82
CA MET A 125 11.96 -1.01 7.37
C MET A 125 12.07 -1.17 5.85
N ALA A 126 12.78 -2.21 5.41
CA ALA A 126 13.05 -2.49 4.00
C ALA A 126 11.77 -2.58 3.16
N GLU A 127 10.68 -3.09 3.75
CA GLU A 127 9.36 -3.22 3.11
C GLU A 127 8.76 -1.88 2.64
N PHE A 128 9.22 -0.74 3.18
CA PHE A 128 8.76 0.59 2.75
C PHE A 128 9.52 1.16 1.55
N PHE A 129 10.70 0.63 1.20
CA PHE A 129 11.51 1.15 0.08
C PHE A 129 10.97 0.80 -1.32
N PRO A 130 10.31 -0.36 -1.53
CA PRO A 130 9.62 -0.65 -2.78
C PRO A 130 8.37 0.20 -3.03
N LEU A 131 7.78 0.81 -1.99
CA LEU A 131 6.64 1.72 -2.15
C LEU A 131 7.09 2.98 -2.90
N PRO A 132 6.49 3.39 -4.04
CA PRO A 132 7.05 4.46 -4.87
C PRO A 132 7.17 5.80 -4.14
N MET A 133 6.08 6.28 -3.51
CA MET A 133 6.09 7.56 -2.79
C MET A 133 6.78 7.47 -1.44
N VAL A 134 6.49 6.43 -0.64
CA VAL A 134 7.08 6.26 0.68
C VAL A 134 8.58 5.97 0.57
N GLY A 135 8.98 5.07 -0.33
CA GLY A 135 10.37 4.77 -0.61
C GLY A 135 11.11 5.96 -1.22
N TRP A 136 10.48 6.73 -2.13
CA TRP A 136 11.07 7.99 -2.62
C TRP A 136 11.29 8.99 -1.47
N PHE A 137 10.29 9.16 -0.60
CA PHE A 137 10.39 10.04 0.56
C PHE A 137 11.44 9.56 1.58
N LEU A 138 11.48 8.27 1.89
CA LEU A 138 12.47 7.67 2.77
C LEU A 138 13.89 7.85 2.21
N ARG A 139 14.08 7.64 0.90
CA ARG A 139 15.35 7.92 0.23
C ARG A 139 15.68 9.41 0.24
N ALA A 140 14.69 10.30 0.09
CA ALA A 140 14.89 11.76 0.17
C ALA A 140 15.41 12.19 1.56
N VAL A 141 14.91 11.57 2.64
CA VAL A 141 15.43 11.83 3.99
C VAL A 141 16.70 11.02 4.34
N ASP A 142 17.38 10.42 3.34
CA ASP A 142 18.52 9.49 3.45
C ASP A 142 18.28 8.30 4.41
N ALA A 143 17.03 7.89 4.62
CA ALA A 143 16.78 6.61 5.26
C ALA A 143 17.25 5.46 4.35
N PHE A 144 17.67 4.35 4.94
CA PHE A 144 18.12 3.17 4.20
C PHE A 144 17.46 1.88 4.72
N PRO A 145 17.25 0.87 3.86
CA PRO A 145 16.46 -0.32 4.19
C PRO A 145 17.18 -1.22 5.21
N ALA A 146 16.39 -1.72 6.17
CA ALA A 146 16.80 -2.72 7.16
C ALA A 146 15.69 -3.78 7.31
N ALA A 147 16.05 -5.06 7.28
CA ALA A 147 15.11 -6.17 7.49
C ALA A 147 14.88 -6.43 8.99
N ARG A 148 13.64 -6.75 9.40
CA ARG A 148 13.27 -6.97 10.82
C ARG A 148 13.91 -8.20 11.47
N ASN A 149 14.06 -9.27 10.69
CA ASN A 149 14.40 -10.61 11.19
C ASN A 149 15.75 -11.15 10.68
N ARG A 150 16.47 -10.37 9.86
CA ARG A 150 17.83 -10.72 9.40
C ARG A 150 18.72 -9.49 9.46
N ALA A 151 19.88 -9.65 10.07
CA ALA A 151 20.99 -8.72 9.94
C ALA A 151 21.54 -8.82 8.52
N ASP A 152 20.91 -8.14 7.57
CA ASP A 152 21.39 -8.11 6.20
C ASP A 152 22.78 -7.47 6.15
N ARG A 153 23.75 -8.19 5.56
CA ARG A 153 25.13 -7.73 5.41
C ARG A 153 25.19 -6.41 4.63
N GLY A 154 24.27 -6.20 3.68
CA GLY A 154 24.17 -4.96 2.90
C GLY A 154 23.82 -3.73 3.76
N THR A 155 22.82 -3.86 4.63
CA THR A 155 22.40 -2.81 5.57
C THR A 155 23.51 -2.44 6.55
N ILE A 156 24.17 -3.45 7.13
CA ILE A 156 25.28 -3.23 8.08
C ILE A 156 26.43 -2.51 7.40
N ARG A 157 26.82 -2.94 6.19
CA ARG A 157 27.87 -2.29 5.41
C ARG A 157 27.55 -0.83 5.12
N THR A 158 26.32 -0.55 4.67
CA THR A 158 25.85 0.81 4.39
C THR A 158 25.91 1.71 5.63
N ALA A 159 25.50 1.19 6.79
CA ALA A 159 25.57 1.91 8.06
C ALA A 159 27.02 2.25 8.44
N ILE A 160 27.94 1.29 8.31
CA ILE A 160 29.37 1.49 8.61
C ILE A 160 30.00 2.52 7.67
N GLU A 161 29.72 2.43 6.36
CA GLU A 161 30.24 3.38 5.36
C GLU A 161 29.79 4.82 5.66
N ARG A 162 28.52 5.02 6.04
CA ARG A 162 27.98 6.32 6.42
C ARG A 162 28.60 6.87 7.70
N LEU A 163 28.76 6.01 8.73
CA LEU A 163 29.41 6.39 9.99
C LEU A 163 30.87 6.80 9.77
N LYS A 164 31.62 6.05 8.95
CA LYS A 164 33.01 6.36 8.58
C LYS A 164 33.11 7.65 7.75
N ALA A 165 32.09 7.99 6.96
CA ALA A 165 31.98 9.28 6.27
C ALA A 165 31.57 10.44 7.20
N HIS A 166 31.79 10.30 8.51
CA HIS A 166 31.41 11.26 9.55
C HIS A 166 29.91 11.61 9.61
N ARG A 167 29.01 10.80 9.04
CA ARG A 167 27.55 11.04 9.09
C ARG A 167 26.94 10.52 10.39
N VAL A 168 25.74 10.98 10.71
CA VAL A 168 24.96 10.50 11.86
C VAL A 168 24.02 9.40 11.38
N VAL A 169 24.10 8.21 11.98
CA VAL A 169 23.18 7.10 11.68
C VAL A 169 22.22 6.93 12.86
N GLY A 170 20.92 6.86 12.59
CA GLY A 170 19.88 6.69 13.61
C GLY A 170 19.40 5.25 13.69
N VAL A 171 19.34 4.70 14.92
CA VAL A 171 18.90 3.33 15.20
C VAL A 171 17.95 3.29 16.40
N PHE A 172 16.94 2.43 16.31
CA PHE A 172 16.04 2.11 17.42
C PHE A 172 16.38 0.73 17.99
N PRO A 173 17.03 0.63 19.17
CA PRO A 173 17.51 -0.65 19.70
C PRO A 173 16.37 -1.61 20.11
N GLU A 174 15.12 -1.14 20.12
CA GLU A 174 13.90 -1.93 20.36
C GLU A 174 13.52 -2.83 19.16
N GLY A 175 14.04 -2.52 17.96
CA GLY A 175 13.73 -3.26 16.73
C GLY A 175 12.30 -3.09 16.19
N GLY A 176 11.50 -2.22 16.81
CA GLY A 176 10.12 -1.89 16.44
C GLY A 176 9.52 -0.89 17.44
N ILE A 177 8.30 -0.44 17.18
CA ILE A 177 7.57 0.41 18.13
C ILE A 177 7.16 -0.44 19.33
N ARG A 178 7.61 -0.09 20.53
CA ARG A 178 7.36 -0.83 21.78
C ARG A 178 6.79 0.07 22.86
N ASN A 179 6.06 -0.55 23.79
CA ASN A 179 5.50 0.08 24.97
C ASN A 179 5.39 -0.95 26.12
N GLY A 180 5.08 -0.46 27.33
CA GLY A 180 4.96 -1.30 28.52
C GLY A 180 6.24 -2.10 28.81
N ALA A 181 6.07 -3.33 29.32
CA ALA A 181 7.17 -4.23 29.71
C ALA A 181 8.12 -4.60 28.54
N SER A 182 7.70 -4.37 27.30
CA SER A 182 8.52 -4.65 26.10
C SER A 182 9.39 -3.49 25.64
N SER A 183 9.32 -2.33 26.31
CA SER A 183 10.12 -1.14 26.00
C SER A 183 11.44 -1.12 26.78
N LEU A 184 12.49 -0.57 26.17
CA LEU A 184 13.77 -0.30 26.84
C LEU A 184 13.58 0.61 28.07
N LEU A 185 12.57 1.48 28.03
CA LEU A 185 12.24 2.36 29.15
C LEU A 185 11.78 1.60 30.40
N GLN A 186 11.34 0.35 30.25
CA GLN A 186 10.92 -0.53 31.35
C GLN A 186 11.88 -1.72 31.56
N GLY A 187 13.10 -1.65 31.02
CA GLY A 187 14.14 -2.66 31.27
C GLY A 187 14.19 -3.83 30.27
N ALA A 188 13.50 -3.74 29.13
CA ALA A 188 13.69 -4.71 28.06
C ALA A 188 15.15 -4.71 27.55
N PRO A 189 15.67 -5.83 27.03
CA PRO A 189 17.05 -5.91 26.56
C PRO A 189 17.28 -5.11 25.27
N VAL A 190 18.46 -4.49 25.17
CA VAL A 190 18.95 -3.83 23.95
C VAL A 190 19.28 -4.88 22.89
N ARG A 191 18.82 -4.68 21.64
CA ARG A 191 19.25 -5.56 20.55
C ARG A 191 20.74 -5.34 20.20
N PRO A 192 21.51 -6.41 19.91
CA PRO A 192 22.97 -6.34 19.71
C PRO A 192 23.43 -5.61 18.45
N GLY A 193 22.50 -5.13 17.60
CA GLY A 193 22.82 -4.40 16.38
C GLY A 193 23.56 -3.07 16.64
N VAL A 194 23.22 -2.38 17.74
CA VAL A 194 23.81 -1.07 18.08
C VAL A 194 25.27 -1.21 18.50
N SER A 195 25.55 -2.14 19.42
CA SER A 195 26.90 -2.42 19.91
C SER A 195 27.82 -2.93 18.80
N THR A 196 27.29 -3.76 17.90
CA THR A 196 28.01 -4.28 16.73
C THR A 196 28.39 -3.17 15.75
N LEU A 197 27.44 -2.29 15.39
CA LEU A 197 27.69 -1.18 14.47
C LEU A 197 28.70 -0.17 15.03
N ALA A 198 28.53 0.22 16.30
CA ALA A 198 29.42 1.16 16.97
C ALA A 198 30.86 0.61 17.02
N HIS A 199 31.01 -0.67 17.41
CA HIS A 199 32.31 -1.33 17.50
C HIS A 199 33.04 -1.42 16.16
N ILE A 200 32.35 -1.84 15.09
CA ILE A 200 32.98 -2.00 13.77
C ILE A 200 33.28 -0.64 13.12
N ALA A 201 32.42 0.36 13.30
CA ALA A 201 32.62 1.69 12.75
C ALA A 201 33.61 2.53 13.57
N GLY A 202 33.87 2.17 14.83
CA GLY A 202 34.78 2.91 15.71
C GLY A 202 34.23 4.26 16.19
N VAL A 203 32.90 4.40 16.26
CA VAL A 203 32.19 5.65 16.58
C VAL A 203 31.46 5.57 17.92
N SER A 204 31.28 6.70 18.60
CA SER A 204 30.50 6.75 19.85
C SER A 204 29.01 6.50 19.63
N VAL A 205 28.33 5.96 20.65
CA VAL A 205 26.86 5.83 20.68
C VAL A 205 26.27 6.98 21.51
N LEU A 206 25.38 7.77 20.92
CA LEU A 206 24.67 8.83 21.64
C LEU A 206 23.27 8.33 22.04
N PRO A 207 22.99 8.12 23.35
CA PRO A 207 21.65 7.79 23.82
C PRO A 207 20.69 8.98 23.73
N CYS A 208 19.45 8.71 23.32
CA CYS A 208 18.38 9.69 23.19
C CYS A 208 17.04 9.11 23.66
N VAL A 209 16.42 9.73 24.66
CA VAL A 209 15.06 9.35 25.10
C VAL A 209 14.04 10.34 24.54
N ILE A 210 12.96 9.81 23.95
CA ILE A 210 11.80 10.57 23.49
C ILE A 210 10.53 10.11 24.22
N LEU A 211 9.71 11.07 24.68
CA LEU A 211 8.43 10.85 25.34
C LEU A 211 7.34 11.78 24.77
N GLY A 212 6.10 11.31 24.74
CA GLY A 212 4.92 12.11 24.35
C GLY A 212 4.66 12.21 22.85
N SER A 213 5.53 11.66 22.00
CA SER A 213 5.33 11.62 20.54
C SER A 213 4.16 10.71 20.12
N ASP A 214 3.86 9.68 20.91
CA ASP A 214 2.71 8.79 20.77
C ASP A 214 1.36 9.54 20.89
N ARG A 215 1.33 10.67 21.60
CA ARG A 215 0.12 11.51 21.73
C ARG A 215 -0.35 12.07 20.40
N LEU A 216 0.56 12.18 19.42
CA LEU A 216 0.23 12.59 18.06
C LEU A 216 -0.58 11.53 17.30
N TYR A 217 -0.78 10.31 17.81
CA TYR A 217 -1.77 9.41 17.20
C TYR A 217 -3.22 9.92 17.34
N ASN A 218 -3.48 10.81 18.29
CA ASN A 218 -4.77 11.46 18.42
C ASN A 218 -4.84 12.67 17.46
N ALA A 219 -5.73 12.61 16.46
CA ALA A 219 -5.91 13.68 15.47
C ALA A 219 -6.18 15.06 16.10
N ARG A 220 -6.76 15.14 17.31
CA ARG A 220 -6.99 16.42 18.01
C ARG A 220 -5.69 17.08 18.49
N ARG A 221 -4.63 16.30 18.71
CA ARG A 221 -3.31 16.76 19.16
C ARG A 221 -2.49 17.38 18.01
N TRP A 222 -2.97 17.24 16.76
CA TRP A 222 -2.41 17.88 15.56
C TRP A 222 -3.00 19.26 15.24
N LEU A 223 -4.05 19.71 15.95
CA LEU A 223 -4.60 21.04 15.68
C LEU A 223 -3.50 22.11 15.89
N PRO A 224 -3.36 23.06 14.94
CA PRO A 224 -2.41 24.15 15.11
C PRO A 224 -2.69 24.87 16.43
N PHE A 225 -1.62 25.36 17.09
CA PHE A 225 -1.65 26.04 18.39
C PHE A 225 -1.87 25.17 19.64
N ARG A 226 -2.30 23.90 19.50
CA ARG A 226 -2.37 22.98 20.66
C ARG A 226 -1.00 22.67 21.27
N ARG A 227 0.06 22.74 20.46
CA ARG A 227 1.46 22.65 20.90
C ARG A 227 1.68 21.44 21.82
N THR A 228 1.30 20.25 21.34
CA THR A 228 1.38 19.00 22.11
C THR A 228 2.81 18.80 22.63
N PRO A 229 3.01 18.68 23.95
CA PRO A 229 4.36 18.62 24.49
C PRO A 229 5.00 17.27 24.14
N VAL A 230 6.24 17.34 23.66
CA VAL A 230 7.10 16.19 23.39
C VAL A 230 8.43 16.46 24.09
N TRP A 231 8.93 15.49 24.83
CA TRP A 231 10.15 15.65 25.61
C TRP A 231 11.26 14.80 25.03
N LEU A 232 12.44 15.40 24.92
CA LEU A 232 13.63 14.78 24.37
C LEU A 232 14.80 14.99 25.32
N ALA A 233 15.58 13.96 25.60
CA ALA A 233 16.81 14.08 26.36
C ALA A 233 17.94 13.31 25.68
N PHE A 234 19.04 14.01 25.40
CA PHE A 234 20.28 13.39 24.95
C PHE A 234 21.17 13.10 26.17
N GLY A 235 21.79 11.93 26.22
CA GLY A 235 22.77 11.58 27.25
C GLY A 235 24.19 11.91 26.84
N GLU A 236 25.15 11.41 27.61
CA GLU A 236 26.57 11.52 27.27
C GLU A 236 26.95 10.47 26.22
N PRO A 237 27.82 10.81 25.24
CA PRO A 237 28.28 9.86 24.24
C PRO A 237 29.04 8.70 24.89
N ILE A 238 28.63 7.48 24.59
CA ILE A 238 29.29 6.25 25.04
C ILE A 238 30.45 5.96 24.08
N PRO A 239 31.71 5.99 24.55
CA PRO A 239 32.87 5.76 23.69
C PRO A 239 32.95 4.29 23.28
N CYS A 240 33.24 4.06 22.00
CA CYS A 240 33.48 2.72 21.46
C CYS A 240 34.84 2.14 21.88
N ARG A 241 35.86 2.98 22.07
CA ARG A 241 37.21 2.50 22.37
C ARG A 241 37.24 1.83 23.74
N SER A 242 37.73 0.61 23.76
CA SER A 242 38.07 -0.13 24.97
C SER A 242 39.25 -1.05 24.65
N GLU A 243 40.12 -1.28 25.63
CA GLU A 243 41.21 -2.27 25.55
C GLU A 243 40.68 -3.71 25.75
N LEU A 244 39.35 -3.88 25.74
CA LEU A 244 38.69 -5.14 26.08
C LEU A 244 38.50 -6.04 24.85
N PRO A 245 38.46 -7.37 25.03
CA PRO A 245 38.06 -8.31 23.98
C PRO A 245 36.70 -7.96 23.35
N LYS A 246 36.51 -8.32 22.07
CA LYS A 246 35.34 -7.92 21.25
C LYS A 246 33.97 -8.20 21.90
N SER A 247 33.81 -9.31 22.61
CA SER A 247 32.54 -9.65 23.30
C SER A 247 32.27 -8.70 24.46
N ASN A 248 33.27 -8.52 25.33
CA ASN A 248 33.18 -7.70 26.55
C ASN A 248 32.97 -6.22 26.21
N ALA A 249 33.54 -5.74 25.10
CA ALA A 249 33.33 -4.38 24.61
C ALA A 249 31.87 -4.12 24.19
N ARG A 250 31.21 -5.10 23.56
CA ARG A 250 29.80 -4.98 23.12
C ARG A 250 28.85 -4.99 24.31
N GLU A 251 29.05 -5.92 25.24
CA GLU A 251 28.27 -6.01 26.47
C GLU A 251 28.39 -4.75 27.33
N ARG A 252 29.58 -4.12 27.36
CA ARG A 252 29.77 -2.83 28.03
C ARG A 252 28.87 -1.77 27.40
N ILE A 253 28.91 -1.62 26.07
CA ILE A 253 28.10 -0.63 25.35
C ILE A 253 26.61 -0.86 25.61
N GLU A 254 26.15 -2.11 25.61
CA GLU A 254 24.73 -2.43 25.85
C GLU A 254 24.29 -2.11 27.28
N ARG A 255 25.14 -2.42 28.28
CA ARG A 255 24.88 -2.09 29.69
C ARG A 255 24.87 -0.58 29.94
N GLU A 256 25.88 0.13 29.45
CA GLU A 256 25.96 1.59 29.57
C GLU A 256 24.80 2.27 28.85
N LEU A 257 24.43 1.76 27.67
CA LEU A 257 23.30 2.28 26.91
C LEU A 257 21.99 2.10 27.70
N SER A 258 21.74 0.89 28.22
CA SER A 258 20.54 0.60 29.02
C SER A 258 20.46 1.48 30.28
N ALA A 259 21.57 1.64 31.00
CA ALA A 259 21.66 2.52 32.17
C ALA A 259 21.41 3.99 31.79
N ALA A 260 21.96 4.45 30.67
CA ALA A 260 21.72 5.79 30.16
C ALA A 260 20.23 6.01 29.81
N PHE A 261 19.56 5.04 29.17
CA PHE A 261 18.13 5.11 28.87
C PHE A 261 17.29 5.27 30.15
N GLN A 262 17.54 4.45 31.17
CA GLN A 262 16.83 4.53 32.45
C GLN A 262 17.06 5.87 33.15
N LYS A 263 18.31 6.34 33.21
CA LYS A 263 18.66 7.63 33.81
C LYS A 263 17.97 8.80 33.10
N LEU A 264 18.03 8.83 31.77
CA LEU A 264 17.40 9.88 30.95
C LEU A 264 15.88 9.86 31.09
N TYR A 265 15.28 8.67 31.17
CA TYR A 265 13.84 8.51 31.36
C TYR A 265 13.38 9.05 32.72
N LEU A 266 14.08 8.71 33.80
CA LEU A 266 13.78 9.23 35.15
C LEU A 266 13.97 10.76 35.21
N GLU A 267 15.05 11.28 34.65
CA GLU A 267 15.32 12.72 34.63
C GLU A 267 14.23 13.49 33.87
N LEU A 268 13.75 12.98 32.74
CA LEU A 268 12.63 13.58 32.01
C LEU A 268 11.35 13.60 32.85
N ARG A 269 11.07 12.51 33.58
CA ARG A 269 9.88 12.41 34.44
C ARG A 269 9.92 13.39 35.59
N GLU A 270 11.07 13.50 36.27
CA GLU A 270 11.25 14.41 37.41
C GLU A 270 11.25 15.87 36.97
N ARG A 271 12.06 16.21 35.96
CA ARG A 271 12.25 17.61 35.55
C ARG A 271 11.00 18.25 34.98
N PHE A 272 10.17 17.47 34.28
CA PHE A 272 8.92 17.95 33.68
C PHE A 272 7.67 17.50 34.43
N GLN A 273 7.82 16.83 35.58
CA GLN A 273 6.73 16.35 36.43
C GLN A 273 5.66 15.60 35.62
N LEU A 274 6.12 14.60 34.85
CA LEU A 274 5.28 13.90 33.87
C LEU A 274 4.23 13.02 34.56
N ASN A 275 2.97 13.16 34.13
CA ASN A 275 1.85 12.36 34.62
C ASN A 275 1.74 11.02 33.87
N LEU A 276 0.89 10.11 34.35
CA LEU A 276 0.64 8.81 33.68
C LEU A 276 0.18 8.95 32.22
N ASP A 277 -0.54 10.02 31.86
CA ASP A 277 -0.94 10.31 30.48
C ASP A 277 0.22 10.80 29.60
N ASP A 278 1.32 11.26 30.18
CA ASP A 278 2.50 11.73 29.43
C ASP A 278 3.50 10.61 29.13
N LEU A 279 3.37 9.47 29.83
CA LEU A 279 4.16 8.27 29.60
C LEU A 279 3.73 7.55 28.31
N PRO A 280 4.56 6.65 27.75
CA PRO A 280 4.24 5.97 26.50
C PRO A 280 3.03 5.03 26.62
N HIS A 281 2.04 5.21 25.74
CA HIS A 281 0.91 4.28 25.54
C HIS A 281 0.98 3.65 24.16
N SER A 282 0.21 2.58 23.94
CA SER A 282 0.09 1.99 22.60
C SER A 282 -0.55 2.98 21.61
N PRO A 283 -0.21 2.89 20.31
CA PRO A 283 -0.94 3.61 19.28
C PRO A 283 -2.46 3.37 19.38
N GLN A 284 -2.88 2.14 19.68
CA GLN A 284 -4.29 1.77 19.81
C GLN A 284 -4.98 2.52 20.96
N GLU A 285 -4.37 2.58 22.14
CA GLU A 285 -4.90 3.31 23.31
C GLU A 285 -5.03 4.80 23.03
N ARG A 286 -4.03 5.41 22.37
CA ARG A 286 -4.05 6.83 22.02
C ARG A 286 -5.09 7.18 20.95
N MET A 287 -5.40 6.25 20.05
CA MET A 287 -6.40 6.45 18.99
C MET A 287 -7.84 6.34 19.50
N VAL A 288 -8.10 5.56 20.55
CA VAL A 288 -9.46 5.31 21.07
C VAL A 288 -9.94 6.42 22.02
N GLY A 289 -9.03 7.16 22.67
CA GLY A 289 -9.38 8.19 23.65
C GLY A 289 -9.79 7.55 24.97
N THR A 290 -9.13 7.94 26.06
CA THR A 290 -9.36 7.39 27.40
C THR A 290 -10.83 7.51 27.81
N PRO A 291 -11.52 6.41 28.16
CA PRO A 291 -12.80 6.49 28.84
C PRO A 291 -12.56 7.12 30.23
N ARG A 292 -13.33 8.16 30.59
CA ARG A 292 -13.37 8.62 31.97
C ARG A 292 -13.95 7.49 32.82
N ALA A 293 -13.14 6.97 33.74
CA ALA A 293 -13.62 6.12 34.84
C ALA A 293 -14.52 6.97 35.77
N ASN A 294 -15.51 6.31 36.37
CA ASN A 294 -16.59 6.79 37.24
C ASN A 294 -17.86 7.31 36.54
N ALA A 295 -18.74 6.36 36.19
CA ALA A 295 -20.19 6.52 36.37
C ALA A 295 -20.83 5.14 36.51
N SER A 296 -21.41 4.86 37.69
CA SER A 296 -22.20 3.66 37.98
C SER A 296 -23.50 3.60 37.14
N PRO A 297 -24.10 2.40 36.97
CA PRO A 297 -25.16 2.18 35.99
C PRO A 297 -26.53 2.44 36.60
N ALA A 298 -27.37 3.18 35.86
CA ALA A 298 -28.83 3.08 35.75
C ALA A 298 -29.45 4.46 35.50
N ARG A 299 -29.95 4.69 34.28
CA ARG A 299 -31.29 5.25 34.04
C ARG A 299 -31.55 5.37 32.54
N THR A 300 -32.48 4.52 32.10
CA THR A 300 -33.58 4.79 31.17
C THR A 300 -33.35 5.74 29.99
N VAL A 301 -33.54 5.13 28.81
CA VAL A 301 -33.77 5.71 27.50
C VAL A 301 -34.74 6.90 27.55
N ARG A 302 -34.24 8.10 27.26
CA ARG A 302 -34.98 9.15 26.53
C ARG A 302 -34.03 10.21 25.99
N GLY A 303 -34.12 10.42 24.66
CA GLY A 303 -33.71 11.61 23.92
C GLY A 303 -32.34 12.20 24.21
N ARG A 304 -31.28 11.74 23.52
CA ARG A 304 -30.01 12.49 23.44
C ARG A 304 -29.98 13.36 22.19
N ARG A 305 -30.20 14.67 22.41
CA ARG A 305 -29.75 15.75 21.52
C ARG A 305 -28.26 15.57 21.17
N SER A 306 -27.94 15.91 19.93
CA SER A 306 -26.66 15.78 19.25
C SER A 306 -25.48 16.43 19.99
N ALA A 307 -24.39 15.67 20.15
CA ALA A 307 -23.11 16.15 20.67
C ALA A 307 -22.24 16.79 19.55
N PRO A 308 -21.37 17.77 19.86
CA PRO A 308 -20.69 18.66 18.90
C PRO A 308 -19.47 18.04 18.17
N THR A 309 -19.39 16.71 18.03
CA THR A 309 -18.26 16.00 17.38
C THR A 309 -18.48 15.71 15.89
N LEU A 310 -19.73 15.75 15.45
CA LEU A 310 -20.13 15.57 14.05
C LEU A 310 -19.57 16.65 13.09
N PRO A 311 -19.56 17.96 13.46
CA PRO A 311 -19.05 19.01 12.58
C PRO A 311 -17.57 18.83 12.25
N LEU A 312 -16.75 18.47 13.24
CA LEU A 312 -15.30 18.30 13.07
C LEU A 312 -14.96 17.09 12.19
N ARG A 313 -15.65 15.96 12.38
CA ARG A 313 -15.48 14.76 11.54
C ARG A 313 -15.96 14.99 10.11
N ARG A 314 -17.09 15.68 9.95
CA ARG A 314 -17.61 16.11 8.64
C ARG A 314 -16.63 17.04 7.94
N PHE A 315 -16.07 18.01 8.66
CA PHE A 315 -15.08 18.94 8.12
C PHE A 315 -13.79 18.22 7.68
N ALA A 316 -13.26 17.33 8.51
CA ALA A 316 -12.07 16.55 8.19
C ALA A 316 -12.28 15.64 6.97
N ALA A 317 -13.39 14.89 6.93
CA ALA A 317 -13.73 14.02 5.81
C ALA A 317 -13.86 14.81 4.49
N ARG A 318 -14.60 15.94 4.52
CA ARG A 318 -14.73 16.83 3.37
C ARG A 318 -13.41 17.46 2.94
N GLY A 319 -12.50 17.72 3.89
CA GLY A 319 -11.15 18.21 3.62
C GLY A 319 -10.31 17.19 2.86
N VAL A 320 -10.33 15.91 3.28
CA VAL A 320 -9.65 14.81 2.58
C VAL A 320 -10.20 14.62 1.17
N ASP A 321 -11.53 14.54 1.02
CA ASP A 321 -12.15 14.39 -0.29
C ASP A 321 -11.80 15.58 -1.22
N SER A 322 -11.78 16.81 -0.69
CA SER A 322 -11.39 17.99 -1.46
C SER A 322 -9.93 17.95 -1.92
N LEU A 323 -9.01 17.48 -1.06
CA LEU A 323 -7.60 17.29 -1.42
C LEU A 323 -7.44 16.24 -2.51
N MET A 324 -8.19 15.13 -2.44
CA MET A 324 -8.16 14.08 -3.45
C MET A 324 -8.77 14.54 -4.79
N CYS A 325 -9.84 15.32 -4.76
CA CYS A 325 -10.36 15.97 -5.97
C CYS A 325 -9.31 16.90 -6.60
N ALA A 326 -8.55 17.65 -5.79
CA ALA A 326 -7.47 18.51 -6.29
C ALA A 326 -6.33 17.69 -6.91
N SER A 327 -5.94 16.57 -6.28
CA SER A 327 -4.89 15.70 -6.83
C SER A 327 -5.29 15.02 -8.14
N MET A 328 -6.55 14.59 -8.28
CA MET A 328 -7.09 14.08 -9.55
C MET A 328 -7.04 15.13 -10.66
N ASN A 329 -7.40 16.38 -10.35
CA ASN A 329 -7.30 17.49 -11.29
C ASN A 329 -5.85 17.74 -11.75
N ILE A 330 -4.87 17.66 -10.83
CA ILE A 330 -3.44 17.78 -11.17
C ILE A 330 -2.98 16.61 -12.05
N LEU A 331 -3.42 15.39 -11.73
CA LEU A 331 -3.11 14.20 -12.53
C LEU A 331 -3.63 14.37 -13.98
N GLN A 332 -4.84 14.88 -14.15
CA GLN A 332 -5.43 15.18 -15.47
C GLN A 332 -4.64 16.25 -16.25
N MET A 333 -3.80 17.07 -15.60
CA MET A 333 -2.94 18.04 -16.29
C MET A 333 -1.63 17.43 -16.81
N ARG A 334 -1.20 16.29 -16.24
CA ARG A 334 0.14 15.72 -16.45
C ARG A 334 0.35 15.28 -17.89
N HIS A 335 -0.67 14.66 -18.49
CA HIS A 335 -0.65 14.25 -19.88
C HIS A 335 -1.71 15.06 -20.64
N ARG A 336 -1.32 15.72 -21.73
CA ARG A 336 -2.27 16.19 -22.75
C ARG A 336 -2.82 14.96 -23.47
N LEU A 337 -3.59 14.15 -22.76
CA LEU A 337 -4.34 13.06 -23.35
C LEU A 337 -5.29 13.73 -24.34
N HIS A 338 -5.08 13.46 -25.63
CA HIS A 338 -5.91 14.01 -26.69
C HIS A 338 -7.37 13.74 -26.34
N THR A 339 -8.13 14.81 -26.13
CA THR A 339 -9.58 14.75 -26.09
C THR A 339 -10.04 14.30 -27.47
N ASN A 340 -11.04 13.41 -27.53
CA ASN A 340 -11.65 13.05 -28.81
C ASN A 340 -12.14 14.34 -29.49
N SER A 341 -12.09 14.38 -30.81
CA SER A 341 -12.78 15.43 -31.54
C SER A 341 -14.29 15.30 -31.33
N ARG A 342 -15.02 16.40 -31.53
CA ARG A 342 -16.50 16.37 -31.50
C ARG A 342 -17.05 15.32 -32.46
N ASP A 343 -16.47 15.19 -33.66
CA ASP A 343 -16.93 14.27 -34.70
C ASP A 343 -16.66 12.81 -34.33
N GLU A 344 -15.52 12.50 -33.72
CA GLU A 344 -15.24 11.16 -33.16
C GLU A 344 -16.25 10.79 -32.07
N MET A 345 -16.57 11.73 -31.17
CA MET A 345 -17.56 11.52 -30.12
C MET A 345 -18.97 11.31 -30.72
N GLU A 346 -19.36 12.11 -31.69
CA GLU A 346 -20.64 11.99 -32.42
C GLU A 346 -20.79 10.63 -33.08
N ALA A 347 -19.78 10.20 -33.83
CA ALA A 347 -19.78 8.89 -34.49
C ALA A 347 -19.88 7.74 -33.47
N TYR A 348 -19.13 7.82 -32.37
CA TYR A 348 -19.17 6.81 -31.31
C TYR A 348 -20.53 6.74 -30.63
N VAL A 349 -21.11 7.88 -30.27
CA VAL A 349 -22.42 7.97 -29.64
C VAL A 349 -23.51 7.45 -30.57
N ALA A 350 -23.51 7.86 -31.85
CA ALA A 350 -24.49 7.40 -32.83
C ALA A 350 -24.42 5.87 -33.03
N ALA A 351 -23.23 5.26 -32.99
CA ALA A 351 -23.08 3.81 -33.07
C ALA A 351 -23.62 3.07 -31.83
N CYS A 352 -23.66 3.73 -30.67
CA CYS A 352 -24.04 3.11 -29.40
C CYS A 352 -25.48 3.44 -28.97
N GLU A 353 -26.09 4.53 -29.48
CA GLU A 353 -27.35 5.05 -28.95
C GLU A 353 -28.52 4.06 -29.08
N THR A 354 -28.52 3.26 -30.15
CA THR A 354 -29.56 2.25 -30.39
C THR A 354 -29.29 0.92 -29.70
N MET A 355 -28.10 0.72 -29.10
CA MET A 355 -27.74 -0.53 -28.45
C MET A 355 -28.41 -0.64 -27.09
N SER A 356 -28.89 -1.85 -26.77
CA SER A 356 -29.27 -2.19 -25.40
C SER A 356 -28.03 -2.45 -24.52
N PRO A 357 -28.15 -2.32 -23.19
CA PRO A 357 -27.06 -2.73 -22.28
C PRO A 357 -26.63 -4.19 -22.48
N HIS A 358 -27.56 -5.08 -22.80
CA HIS A 358 -27.25 -6.50 -23.00
C HIS A 358 -26.33 -6.71 -24.23
N GLU A 359 -26.60 -6.02 -25.34
CA GLU A 359 -25.78 -6.06 -26.55
C GLU A 359 -24.43 -5.35 -26.34
N TYR A 360 -24.45 -4.18 -25.72
CA TYR A 360 -23.25 -3.39 -25.50
C TYR A 360 -22.25 -4.12 -24.59
N TYR A 361 -22.72 -4.75 -23.52
CA TYR A 361 -21.88 -5.52 -22.59
C TYR A 361 -21.80 -7.02 -22.91
N ALA A 362 -22.23 -7.46 -24.10
CA ALA A 362 -22.17 -8.86 -24.51
C ALA A 362 -20.72 -9.37 -24.44
N ALA A 363 -20.50 -10.47 -23.70
CA ALA A 363 -19.18 -11.04 -23.51
C ALA A 363 -19.03 -12.31 -24.36
N PRO A 364 -18.05 -12.38 -25.28
CA PRO A 364 -17.82 -13.60 -26.05
C PRO A 364 -17.31 -14.72 -25.14
N HIS A 365 -17.78 -15.94 -25.38
CA HIS A 365 -17.29 -17.13 -24.69
C HIS A 365 -15.82 -17.37 -25.05
N ASP A 366 -14.98 -17.62 -24.04
CA ASP A 366 -13.52 -17.75 -24.19
C ASP A 366 -13.05 -19.07 -23.57
N VAL A 367 -12.77 -20.05 -24.45
CA VAL A 367 -12.34 -21.40 -24.08
C VAL A 367 -10.94 -21.38 -23.44
N ASP A 368 -10.08 -20.44 -23.80
CA ASP A 368 -8.73 -20.33 -23.25
C ASP A 368 -8.76 -19.81 -21.81
N LEU A 369 -9.68 -18.90 -21.50
CA LEU A 369 -9.95 -18.48 -20.12
C LEU A 369 -10.42 -19.66 -19.26
N VAL A 370 -11.34 -20.49 -19.76
CA VAL A 370 -11.80 -21.70 -19.07
C VAL A 370 -10.60 -22.58 -18.72
N ARG A 371 -9.65 -22.78 -19.64
CA ARG A 371 -8.41 -23.55 -19.37
C ARG A 371 -7.47 -22.85 -18.37
N ALA A 372 -7.34 -21.53 -18.43
CA ALA A 372 -6.44 -20.75 -17.57
C ALA A 372 -6.86 -20.75 -16.09
N CYS A 373 -8.15 -20.87 -15.78
CA CYS A 373 -8.69 -20.87 -14.40
C CYS A 373 -8.26 -22.08 -13.52
N GLY A 374 -7.31 -22.93 -13.97
CA GLY A 374 -6.84 -24.12 -13.25
C GLY A 374 -5.37 -24.12 -12.85
N ASN A 375 -4.56 -23.22 -13.42
CA ASN A 375 -3.11 -23.23 -13.25
C ASN A 375 -2.64 -21.94 -12.56
N GLY A 376 -2.51 -22.00 -11.23
CA GLY A 376 -1.83 -20.98 -10.43
C GLY A 376 -2.69 -19.87 -9.85
N ALA A 377 -2.07 -19.01 -9.02
CA ALA A 377 -2.72 -17.94 -8.26
C ALA A 377 -3.16 -16.74 -9.12
N THR A 378 -2.88 -16.73 -10.41
CA THR A 378 -3.22 -15.64 -11.33
C THR A 378 -3.77 -16.22 -12.63
N ILE A 379 -4.94 -15.74 -13.03
CA ILE A 379 -5.60 -16.01 -14.30
C ILE A 379 -5.33 -14.84 -15.24
N SER A 380 -4.97 -15.12 -16.49
CA SER A 380 -4.78 -14.09 -17.52
C SER A 380 -5.34 -14.56 -18.85
N TRP A 381 -6.02 -13.68 -19.56
CA TRP A 381 -6.68 -13.98 -20.84
C TRP A 381 -6.71 -12.75 -21.73
N ARG A 382 -7.11 -12.96 -22.99
CA ARG A 382 -7.22 -11.87 -23.96
C ARG A 382 -8.49 -11.08 -23.69
N SER A 383 -8.35 -9.76 -23.52
CA SER A 383 -9.50 -8.89 -23.36
C SER A 383 -10.32 -8.83 -24.67
N PRO A 384 -11.66 -8.81 -24.62
CA PRO A 384 -12.51 -8.65 -25.80
C PRO A 384 -12.29 -7.31 -26.52
N ILE A 385 -11.88 -6.28 -25.78
CA ILE A 385 -11.63 -4.94 -26.33
C ILE A 385 -10.13 -4.76 -26.53
N THR A 386 -9.75 -4.47 -27.78
CA THR A 386 -8.37 -4.18 -28.15
C THR A 386 -8.16 -2.67 -28.16
N THR A 387 -7.18 -2.22 -27.37
CA THR A 387 -6.78 -0.82 -27.26
C THR A 387 -5.39 -0.60 -27.88
N LYS A 388 -5.02 0.66 -28.10
CA LYS A 388 -3.64 1.03 -28.47
C LYS A 388 -2.59 0.73 -27.40
N PHE A 389 -2.99 0.31 -26.20
CA PHE A 389 -2.10 0.01 -25.09
C PHE A 389 -2.03 -1.51 -24.89
N PRO A 390 -0.95 -2.19 -25.34
CA PRO A 390 -0.86 -3.64 -25.26
C PRO A 390 -1.04 -4.20 -23.84
N ALA A 391 -0.51 -3.50 -22.83
CA ALA A 391 -0.67 -3.88 -21.42
C ALA A 391 -2.14 -3.96 -20.97
N ASN A 392 -3.02 -3.16 -21.58
CA ASN A 392 -4.45 -3.17 -21.26
C ASN A 392 -5.24 -4.24 -22.02
N ASN A 393 -4.65 -4.88 -23.04
CA ASN A 393 -5.34 -5.88 -23.87
C ASN A 393 -5.26 -7.30 -23.28
N THR A 394 -4.52 -7.47 -22.20
CA THR A 394 -4.47 -8.72 -21.42
C THR A 394 -5.20 -8.50 -20.09
N ALA A 395 -6.36 -9.13 -19.96
CA ALA A 395 -7.11 -9.14 -18.71
C ALA A 395 -6.41 -10.04 -17.68
N ARG A 396 -6.53 -9.71 -16.41
CA ARG A 396 -5.90 -10.44 -15.31
C ARG A 396 -6.77 -10.44 -14.06
N ALA A 397 -6.83 -11.57 -13.39
CA ALA A 397 -7.39 -11.69 -12.05
C ALA A 397 -6.48 -12.56 -11.17
N ASP A 398 -6.23 -12.13 -9.94
CA ASP A 398 -5.59 -13.00 -8.95
C ASP A 398 -6.66 -13.87 -8.29
N PHE A 399 -6.49 -15.19 -8.39
CA PHE A 399 -7.44 -16.20 -7.90
C PHE A 399 -6.96 -16.77 -6.57
N PHE A 400 -7.88 -16.82 -5.61
CA PHE A 400 -7.66 -17.29 -4.26
C PHE A 400 -8.65 -18.43 -3.98
N SER A 401 -8.18 -19.67 -4.17
CA SER A 401 -8.97 -20.87 -3.89
C SER A 401 -9.15 -21.07 -2.39
N CYS A 402 -10.37 -21.39 -1.97
CA CYS A 402 -10.65 -21.83 -0.60
C CYS A 402 -10.52 -23.36 -0.45
N ALA A 403 -10.56 -23.85 0.79
CA ALA A 403 -10.46 -25.28 1.10
C ALA A 403 -11.65 -26.10 0.57
N ASN A 404 -12.80 -25.48 0.32
CA ASN A 404 -14.01 -26.14 -0.16
C ASN A 404 -13.96 -26.49 -1.66
N GLY A 405 -12.87 -26.16 -2.35
CA GLY A 405 -12.64 -26.52 -3.75
C GLY A 405 -13.26 -25.54 -4.76
N PRO A 406 -13.19 -25.88 -6.06
CA PRO A 406 -13.59 -24.99 -7.15
C PRO A 406 -15.10 -24.75 -7.23
N SER A 407 -15.93 -25.63 -6.68
CA SER A 407 -17.40 -25.47 -6.66
C SER A 407 -17.92 -24.52 -5.58
N ALA A 408 -17.06 -24.09 -4.66
CA ALA A 408 -17.41 -23.13 -3.62
C ALA A 408 -17.87 -21.79 -4.22
N PRO A 409 -18.70 -21.02 -3.48
CA PRO A 409 -19.14 -19.70 -3.94
C PRO A 409 -17.94 -18.78 -4.17
N THR A 410 -17.98 -17.97 -5.22
CA THR A 410 -16.86 -17.11 -5.61
C THR A 410 -17.18 -15.63 -5.41
N LEU A 411 -16.29 -14.94 -4.70
CA LEU A 411 -16.31 -13.49 -4.52
C LEU A 411 -15.50 -12.79 -5.61
N LEU A 412 -16.11 -11.86 -6.32
CA LEU A 412 -15.46 -10.96 -7.28
C LEU A 412 -15.16 -9.61 -6.60
N ILE A 413 -13.89 -9.23 -6.53
CA ILE A 413 -13.44 -8.01 -5.87
C ILE A 413 -13.04 -6.97 -6.95
N LEU A 414 -13.84 -5.91 -7.05
CA LEU A 414 -13.65 -4.80 -7.99
C LEU A 414 -13.14 -3.57 -7.24
N HIS A 415 -11.90 -3.18 -7.50
CA HIS A 415 -11.20 -2.16 -6.70
C HIS A 415 -11.52 -0.71 -7.11
N ALA A 416 -11.13 0.22 -6.24
CA ALA A 416 -11.30 1.67 -6.48
C ALA A 416 -10.35 2.21 -7.56
N LEU A 417 -10.69 3.38 -8.11
CA LEU A 417 -9.87 4.15 -9.05
C LEU A 417 -8.55 4.56 -8.38
N LEU A 418 -7.45 4.56 -9.13
CA LEU A 418 -6.11 4.96 -8.64
C LEU A 418 -5.64 4.20 -7.39
N SER A 419 -6.18 3.01 -7.13
CA SER A 419 -5.88 2.28 -5.90
C SER A 419 -4.38 1.98 -5.75
N ALA A 420 -3.73 2.57 -4.75
CA ALA A 420 -2.28 2.55 -4.62
C ALA A 420 -1.70 1.18 -4.22
N THR A 421 -2.51 0.30 -3.62
CA THR A 421 -2.04 -1.00 -3.12
C THR A 421 -3.11 -2.08 -3.25
N HIS A 422 -2.71 -3.27 -3.72
CA HIS A 422 -3.58 -4.45 -3.76
C HIS A 422 -3.66 -5.20 -2.42
N ILE A 423 -2.80 -4.87 -1.44
CA ILE A 423 -2.64 -5.62 -0.17
C ILE A 423 -3.96 -5.72 0.60
N GLY A 424 -4.72 -4.63 0.70
CA GLY A 424 -6.01 -4.62 1.40
C GLY A 424 -7.03 -5.57 0.78
N TYR A 425 -7.08 -5.61 -0.56
CA TYR A 425 -7.97 -6.50 -1.30
C TYR A 425 -7.53 -7.97 -1.21
N ARG A 426 -6.24 -8.26 -1.19
CA ARG A 426 -5.73 -9.62 -0.95
C ARG A 426 -6.03 -10.12 0.46
N ARG A 427 -5.96 -9.23 1.47
CA ARG A 427 -6.40 -9.57 2.84
C ARG A 427 -7.89 -9.83 2.90
N LEU A 428 -8.69 -9.07 2.15
CA LEU A 428 -10.13 -9.32 2.01
C LEU A 428 -10.40 -10.68 1.35
N ALA A 429 -9.68 -11.01 0.26
CA ALA A 429 -9.76 -12.31 -0.38
C ALA A 429 -9.43 -13.45 0.59
N ALA A 430 -8.33 -13.33 1.35
CA ALA A 430 -7.97 -14.31 2.37
C ALA A 430 -9.03 -14.43 3.49
N HIS A 431 -9.66 -13.32 3.88
CA HIS A 431 -10.77 -13.35 4.85
C HIS A 431 -11.97 -14.13 4.32
N PHE A 432 -12.31 -13.97 3.03
CA PHE A 432 -13.40 -14.71 2.40
C PHE A 432 -13.06 -16.18 2.17
N ASN A 433 -11.80 -16.51 1.83
CA ASN A 433 -11.34 -17.91 1.80
C ASN A 433 -11.55 -18.61 3.14
N ALA A 434 -11.25 -17.93 4.26
CA ALA A 434 -11.50 -18.48 5.58
C ALA A 434 -13.01 -18.72 5.82
N LEU A 435 -13.89 -17.93 5.21
CA LEU A 435 -15.34 -18.14 5.26
C LEU A 435 -15.85 -19.19 4.25
N GLY A 436 -14.96 -19.92 3.57
CA GLY A 436 -15.33 -20.96 2.60
C GLY A 436 -15.67 -20.45 1.20
N TRP A 437 -15.27 -19.22 0.87
CA TRP A 437 -15.49 -18.61 -0.45
C TRP A 437 -14.21 -18.57 -1.28
N ASN A 438 -14.26 -18.95 -2.55
CA ASN A 438 -13.24 -18.56 -3.50
C ASN A 438 -13.24 -17.03 -3.67
N ALA A 439 -12.12 -16.43 -4.06
CA ALA A 439 -12.07 -14.99 -4.31
C ALA A 439 -11.21 -14.64 -5.53
N CYS A 440 -11.69 -13.69 -6.34
CA CYS A 440 -11.01 -13.16 -7.52
C CYS A 440 -10.77 -11.67 -7.33
N PHE A 441 -9.51 -11.26 -7.26
CA PHE A 441 -9.12 -9.87 -7.33
C PHE A 441 -8.89 -9.47 -8.79
N VAL A 442 -9.83 -8.72 -9.38
CA VAL A 442 -9.80 -8.38 -10.81
C VAL A 442 -8.97 -7.12 -11.03
N HIS A 443 -7.98 -7.19 -11.92
CA HIS A 443 -7.23 -6.01 -12.36
C HIS A 443 -8.04 -5.26 -13.42
N LEU A 444 -8.74 -4.22 -12.97
CA LEU A 444 -9.61 -3.43 -13.84
C LEU A 444 -8.79 -2.70 -14.93
N PRO A 445 -9.42 -2.33 -16.06
CA PRO A 445 -8.73 -1.66 -17.17
C PRO A 445 -7.87 -0.49 -16.71
N TYR A 446 -6.65 -0.41 -17.24
CA TYR A 446 -5.61 0.57 -16.91
C TYR A 446 -5.06 0.54 -15.48
N HIS A 447 -5.32 -0.52 -14.70
CA HIS A 447 -4.81 -0.69 -13.34
C HIS A 447 -3.92 -1.93 -13.18
N TYR A 448 -3.06 -1.90 -12.15
CA TYR A 448 -2.13 -2.94 -11.74
C TYR A 448 -1.27 -3.49 -12.88
N SER A 449 -1.49 -4.75 -13.27
CA SER A 449 -0.74 -5.36 -14.38
C SER A 449 -1.03 -4.72 -15.73
N ARG A 450 -2.09 -3.90 -15.82
CA ARG A 450 -2.61 -3.32 -17.05
C ARG A 450 -2.22 -1.86 -17.24
N VAL A 451 -1.36 -1.34 -16.37
CA VAL A 451 -0.86 0.04 -16.45
C VAL A 451 0.07 0.16 -17.64
N PRO A 452 -0.25 1.02 -18.63
CA PRO A 452 0.65 1.21 -19.76
C PRO A 452 1.93 1.94 -19.33
N ARG A 453 3.04 1.64 -20.01
CA ARG A 453 4.34 2.23 -19.69
C ARG A 453 4.27 3.77 -19.75
N GLY A 454 4.76 4.43 -18.70
CA GLY A 454 4.76 5.90 -18.60
C GLY A 454 3.56 6.50 -17.88
N TYR A 455 2.54 5.71 -17.57
CA TYR A 455 1.34 6.14 -16.86
C TYR A 455 1.31 5.60 -15.43
N TRP A 456 0.47 6.21 -14.60
CA TRP A 456 0.17 5.76 -13.24
C TRP A 456 -1.01 4.80 -13.22
N ASN A 457 -1.07 4.03 -12.13
CA ASN A 457 -2.16 3.09 -11.89
C ASN A 457 -3.52 3.78 -11.96
N GLY A 458 -4.37 3.39 -12.92
CA GLY A 458 -5.71 3.93 -13.13
C GLY A 458 -5.79 5.29 -13.79
N GLU A 459 -4.66 5.91 -14.16
CA GLU A 459 -4.62 7.27 -14.70
C GLU A 459 -5.44 7.42 -15.99
N LEU A 460 -5.42 6.40 -16.84
CA LEU A 460 -6.12 6.41 -18.14
C LEU A 460 -7.59 6.01 -18.06
N ALA A 461 -8.06 5.51 -16.91
CA ALA A 461 -9.41 4.99 -16.77
C ALA A 461 -10.48 6.10 -16.76
N ILE A 462 -10.16 7.28 -16.20
CA ILE A 462 -11.08 8.43 -16.14
C ILE A 462 -10.35 9.71 -16.54
N THR A 463 -10.62 10.18 -17.76
CA THR A 463 -9.95 11.32 -18.42
C THR A 463 -10.92 12.11 -19.32
N ALA A 464 -10.47 13.15 -20.01
CA ALA A 464 -11.32 13.84 -21.01
C ALA A 464 -11.55 13.05 -22.30
N ASP A 465 -10.86 11.93 -22.50
CA ASP A 465 -11.18 10.98 -23.57
C ASP A 465 -12.37 10.13 -23.13
N LEU A 466 -13.58 10.62 -23.39
CA LEU A 466 -14.81 10.00 -22.89
C LEU A 466 -15.11 8.67 -23.58
N ILE A 467 -14.66 8.50 -24.83
CA ILE A 467 -14.75 7.22 -25.55
C ILE A 467 -13.90 6.18 -24.81
N ARG A 468 -12.65 6.50 -24.47
CA ARG A 468 -11.81 5.57 -23.68
C ARG A 468 -12.43 5.26 -22.32
N ASN A 469 -13.02 6.24 -21.64
CA ASN A 469 -13.67 5.98 -20.36
C ASN A 469 -14.84 5.00 -20.54
N ALA A 470 -15.70 5.21 -21.54
CA ALA A 470 -16.84 4.35 -21.84
C ALA A 470 -16.42 2.93 -22.23
N GLU A 471 -15.44 2.80 -23.13
CA GLU A 471 -14.87 1.51 -23.54
C GLU A 471 -14.11 0.82 -22.39
N GLY A 472 -13.48 1.58 -21.48
CA GLY A 472 -12.86 1.03 -20.27
C GLY A 472 -13.88 0.43 -19.29
N LEU A 473 -15.06 1.05 -19.15
CA LEU A 473 -16.15 0.48 -18.36
C LEU A 473 -16.73 -0.76 -19.03
N ARG A 474 -16.98 -0.69 -20.35
CA ARG A 474 -17.41 -1.80 -21.20
C ARG A 474 -16.49 -3.00 -21.06
N GLN A 475 -15.19 -2.77 -21.21
CA GLN A 475 -14.15 -3.76 -21.07
C GLN A 475 -14.19 -4.42 -19.68
N GLY A 476 -14.29 -3.63 -18.62
CA GLY A 476 -14.36 -4.17 -17.25
C GLY A 476 -15.59 -5.05 -17.02
N VAL A 477 -16.76 -4.65 -17.49
CA VAL A 477 -18.00 -5.45 -17.36
C VAL A 477 -17.90 -6.74 -18.18
N MET A 478 -17.50 -6.66 -19.46
CA MET A 478 -17.36 -7.83 -20.33
C MET A 478 -16.40 -8.87 -19.74
N GLU A 479 -15.25 -8.42 -19.24
CA GLU A 479 -14.24 -9.31 -18.63
C GLU A 479 -14.74 -9.99 -17.36
N VAL A 480 -15.49 -9.28 -16.52
CA VAL A 480 -16.10 -9.90 -15.33
C VAL A 480 -17.14 -10.95 -15.73
N ARG A 481 -17.93 -10.68 -16.78
CA ARG A 481 -18.88 -11.68 -17.34
C ARG A 481 -18.16 -12.89 -17.92
N GLN A 482 -17.06 -12.71 -18.65
CA GLN A 482 -16.23 -13.82 -19.13
C GLN A 482 -15.69 -14.66 -17.97
N LEU A 483 -15.20 -14.01 -16.91
CA LEU A 483 -14.68 -14.69 -15.72
C LEU A 483 -15.78 -15.47 -15.00
N ILE A 484 -16.98 -14.91 -14.84
CA ILE A 484 -18.14 -15.62 -14.26
C ILE A 484 -18.46 -16.86 -15.10
N ALA A 485 -18.58 -16.73 -16.42
CA ALA A 485 -18.88 -17.85 -17.31
C ALA A 485 -17.82 -18.97 -17.21
N ALA A 486 -16.54 -18.61 -17.25
CA ALA A 486 -15.45 -19.57 -17.14
C ALA A 486 -15.38 -20.28 -15.78
N LEU A 487 -15.74 -19.58 -14.69
CA LEU A 487 -15.81 -20.18 -13.36
C LEU A 487 -17.06 -21.05 -13.18
N ARG A 488 -18.17 -20.73 -13.83
CA ARG A 488 -19.38 -21.58 -13.89
C ARG A 488 -19.08 -22.93 -14.51
N GLU A 489 -18.34 -22.96 -15.61
CA GLU A 489 -17.95 -24.21 -16.27
C GLU A 489 -17.00 -25.07 -15.43
N ARG A 490 -16.34 -24.46 -14.43
CA ARG A 490 -15.50 -25.18 -13.46
C ARG A 490 -16.25 -25.59 -12.19
N GLY A 491 -17.56 -25.37 -12.14
CA GLY A 491 -18.45 -25.82 -11.07
C GLY A 491 -18.80 -24.77 -10.02
N SER A 492 -18.29 -23.53 -10.11
CA SER A 492 -18.73 -22.46 -9.20
C SER A 492 -20.02 -21.82 -9.73
N HIS A 493 -21.14 -22.07 -9.06
CA HIS A 493 -22.45 -21.58 -9.53
C HIS A 493 -23.00 -20.38 -8.75
N GLU A 494 -22.33 -20.00 -7.65
CA GLU A 494 -22.74 -18.87 -6.82
C GLU A 494 -21.67 -17.76 -6.82
N PHE A 495 -22.09 -16.53 -7.12
CA PHE A 495 -21.18 -15.39 -7.23
C PHE A 495 -21.61 -14.21 -6.34
N GLY A 496 -20.67 -13.67 -5.58
CA GLY A 496 -20.84 -12.41 -4.85
C GLY A 496 -19.96 -11.31 -5.45
N VAL A 497 -20.43 -10.07 -5.51
CA VAL A 497 -19.65 -8.94 -6.03
C VAL A 497 -19.41 -7.92 -4.93
N LEU A 498 -18.16 -7.52 -4.74
CA LEU A 498 -17.74 -6.39 -3.91
C LEU A 498 -17.08 -5.32 -4.77
N GLY A 499 -17.78 -4.22 -5.01
CA GLY A 499 -17.29 -3.10 -5.82
C GLY A 499 -17.08 -1.84 -4.99
N VAL A 500 -15.88 -1.27 -5.03
CA VAL A 500 -15.56 0.00 -4.35
C VAL A 500 -15.36 1.11 -5.38
N SER A 501 -16.05 2.25 -5.21
CA SER A 501 -15.88 3.44 -6.05
C SER A 501 -16.02 3.11 -7.54
N TYR A 502 -14.96 3.26 -8.35
CA TYR A 502 -14.93 2.83 -9.76
C TYR A 502 -15.26 1.35 -9.97
N GLY A 503 -14.76 0.46 -9.11
CA GLY A 503 -15.18 -0.95 -9.12
C GLY A 503 -16.65 -1.12 -8.72
N GLY A 504 -17.19 -0.20 -7.91
CA GLY A 504 -18.62 -0.12 -7.61
C GLY A 504 -19.46 0.35 -8.82
N TRP A 505 -18.91 1.24 -9.65
CA TRP A 505 -19.54 1.64 -10.92
C TRP A 505 -19.62 0.45 -11.88
N ILE A 506 -18.51 -0.26 -12.09
CA ILE A 506 -18.50 -1.50 -12.90
C ILE A 506 -19.43 -2.55 -12.30
N GLY A 507 -19.46 -2.71 -10.97
CA GLY A 507 -20.37 -3.64 -10.29
C GLY A 507 -21.85 -3.29 -10.47
N ALA A 508 -22.19 -1.99 -10.49
CA ALA A 508 -23.55 -1.54 -10.79
C ALA A 508 -23.94 -1.81 -12.25
N LEU A 509 -23.03 -1.56 -13.20
CA LEU A 509 -23.23 -1.88 -14.61
C LEU A 509 -23.37 -3.39 -14.84
N LEU A 510 -22.58 -4.20 -14.13
CA LEU A 510 -22.70 -5.65 -14.15
C LEU A 510 -24.07 -6.12 -13.65
N ALA A 511 -24.60 -5.53 -12.57
CA ALA A 511 -25.92 -5.89 -12.04
C ALA A 511 -27.07 -5.64 -13.02
N ILE A 512 -26.89 -4.74 -14.00
CA ILE A 512 -27.86 -4.45 -15.07
C ILE A 512 -27.87 -5.55 -16.15
N VAL A 513 -26.83 -6.37 -16.25
CA VAL A 513 -26.68 -7.37 -17.33
C VAL A 513 -26.46 -8.81 -16.85
N GLU A 514 -26.30 -9.03 -15.54
CA GLU A 514 -26.09 -10.35 -14.95
C GLU A 514 -27.20 -10.70 -13.95
N ARG A 515 -27.84 -11.86 -14.12
CA ARG A 515 -28.99 -12.31 -13.31
C ARG A 515 -28.58 -12.99 -12.01
N ASP A 516 -27.64 -13.94 -12.11
CA ASP A 516 -27.43 -14.95 -11.08
C ASP A 516 -26.28 -14.56 -10.14
N LEU A 517 -26.46 -13.43 -9.45
CA LEU A 517 -25.56 -12.96 -8.40
C LEU A 517 -26.21 -13.20 -7.04
N ARG A 518 -25.49 -13.84 -6.12
CA ARG A 518 -25.92 -14.08 -4.73
C ARG A 518 -26.03 -12.79 -3.93
N PHE A 519 -25.10 -11.86 -4.16
CA PHE A 519 -25.19 -10.48 -3.69
C PHE A 519 -24.33 -9.55 -4.54
N VAL A 520 -24.68 -8.27 -4.55
CA VAL A 520 -23.90 -7.19 -5.17
C VAL A 520 -23.79 -6.06 -4.15
N ALA A 521 -22.62 -5.92 -3.52
CA ALA A 521 -22.41 -4.86 -2.53
C ALA A 521 -21.46 -3.78 -3.08
N LEU A 522 -22.00 -2.56 -3.16
CA LEU A 522 -21.44 -1.42 -3.89
C LEU A 522 -21.13 -0.29 -2.92
N MET A 523 -19.85 -0.01 -2.70
CA MET A 523 -19.35 0.97 -1.73
C MET A 523 -18.95 2.27 -2.43
N GLY A 524 -19.72 3.34 -2.17
CA GLY A 524 -19.57 4.65 -2.83
C GLY A 524 -19.49 4.57 -4.36
N PRO A 525 -20.37 3.80 -5.05
CA PRO A 525 -20.30 3.63 -6.49
C PRO A 525 -20.61 4.94 -7.23
N ILE A 526 -19.94 5.18 -8.37
CA ILE A 526 -20.36 6.26 -9.27
C ILE A 526 -21.58 5.77 -10.05
N VAL A 527 -22.76 6.30 -9.71
CA VAL A 527 -24.02 5.90 -10.35
C VAL A 527 -24.57 6.97 -11.28
N ASN A 528 -24.31 8.26 -10.99
CA ASN A 528 -24.69 9.40 -11.81
C ASN A 528 -23.45 9.96 -12.54
N VAL A 529 -23.24 9.49 -13.76
CA VAL A 529 -22.08 9.83 -14.59
C VAL A 529 -22.14 11.27 -15.09
N GLU A 530 -23.36 11.77 -15.34
CA GLU A 530 -23.60 13.14 -15.77
C GLU A 530 -23.11 14.13 -14.72
N HIS A 531 -23.50 13.90 -13.46
CA HIS A 531 -23.00 14.65 -12.33
C HIS A 531 -21.48 14.51 -12.19
N ALA A 532 -20.93 13.29 -12.33
CA ALA A 532 -19.51 13.02 -12.22
C ALA A 532 -18.68 13.83 -13.24
N ILE A 533 -19.15 13.96 -14.48
CA ILE A 533 -18.48 14.72 -15.53
C ILE A 533 -18.72 16.22 -15.36
N TRP A 534 -19.98 16.64 -15.23
CA TRP A 534 -20.37 18.03 -15.45
C TRP A 534 -20.39 18.90 -14.19
N GLN A 535 -20.55 18.30 -13.01
CA GLN A 535 -20.76 19.04 -11.77
C GLN A 535 -19.70 18.74 -10.71
N ASN A 536 -19.10 17.54 -10.72
CA ASN A 536 -18.14 17.13 -9.71
C ASN A 536 -16.88 18.02 -9.67
N ARG A 537 -16.30 18.20 -8.49
CA ARG A 537 -15.07 18.99 -8.30
C ARG A 537 -13.83 18.30 -8.86
N ALA A 538 -13.80 16.96 -8.91
CA ALA A 538 -12.68 16.19 -9.44
C ALA A 538 -12.52 16.29 -10.98
N SER A 539 -13.50 16.86 -11.67
CA SER A 539 -13.58 16.89 -13.14
C SER A 539 -13.44 18.30 -13.76
N ILE A 540 -12.94 19.28 -13.00
CA ILE A 540 -12.80 20.68 -13.47
C ILE A 540 -11.91 20.74 -14.72
N PHE A 541 -10.74 20.09 -14.71
CA PHE A 541 -9.84 20.10 -15.87
C PHE A 541 -10.38 19.28 -17.03
N MET A 542 -10.96 18.11 -16.75
CA MET A 542 -11.68 17.33 -17.75
C MET A 542 -12.72 18.17 -18.49
N ARG A 543 -13.60 18.89 -17.77
CA ARG A 543 -14.60 19.78 -18.38
C ARG A 543 -13.98 20.87 -19.23
N ARG A 544 -12.86 21.46 -18.78
CA ARG A 544 -12.16 22.50 -19.56
C ARG A 544 -11.64 21.96 -20.88
N GLN A 545 -11.19 20.71 -20.91
CA GLN A 545 -10.76 20.04 -22.14
C GLN A 545 -11.95 19.70 -23.05
N LEU A 546 -13.05 19.16 -22.49
CA LEU A 546 -14.27 18.89 -23.25
C LEU A 546 -14.84 20.14 -23.94
N ARG A 547 -14.90 21.27 -23.22
CA ARG A 547 -15.33 22.55 -23.80
C ARG A 547 -14.42 23.03 -24.93
N ARG A 548 -13.11 22.82 -24.84
CA ARG A 548 -12.17 23.18 -25.92
C ARG A 548 -12.32 22.30 -27.15
N ALA A 549 -12.77 21.06 -26.96
CA ALA A 549 -13.07 20.14 -28.04
C ALA A 549 -14.50 20.28 -28.59
N ASN A 550 -15.26 21.28 -28.13
CA ASN A 550 -16.68 21.48 -28.47
C ASN A 550 -17.55 20.23 -28.19
N ILE A 551 -17.21 19.46 -27.16
CA ILE A 551 -18.03 18.33 -26.68
C ILE A 551 -19.01 18.85 -25.63
N GLU A 552 -20.28 18.84 -25.99
CA GLU A 552 -21.38 19.36 -25.18
C GLU A 552 -22.04 18.27 -24.33
N PRO A 553 -22.65 18.64 -23.18
CA PRO A 553 -23.39 17.69 -22.35
C PRO A 553 -24.47 16.90 -23.10
N ALA A 554 -25.21 17.56 -24.01
CA ALA A 554 -26.28 16.92 -24.78
C ALA A 554 -25.77 15.79 -25.70
N LEU A 555 -24.58 15.98 -26.29
CA LEU A 555 -23.94 14.95 -27.11
C LEU A 555 -23.58 13.72 -26.27
N VAL A 556 -22.93 13.93 -25.12
CA VAL A 556 -22.53 12.83 -24.23
C VAL A 556 -23.75 12.14 -23.60
N ALA A 557 -24.86 12.88 -23.41
CA ALA A 557 -26.06 12.37 -22.77
C ALA A 557 -26.71 11.18 -23.47
N ARG A 558 -26.60 11.14 -24.80
CA ARG A 558 -27.06 10.03 -25.65
C ARG A 558 -26.38 8.69 -25.36
N HIS A 559 -25.28 8.66 -24.60
CA HIS A 559 -24.58 7.44 -24.18
C HIS A 559 -24.85 7.07 -22.70
N PHE A 560 -25.56 7.91 -21.93
CA PHE A 560 -25.72 7.66 -20.50
C PHE A 560 -26.58 6.44 -20.19
N HIS A 561 -27.48 6.02 -21.09
CA HIS A 561 -28.23 4.75 -20.94
C HIS A 561 -27.33 3.52 -20.90
N LEU A 562 -26.11 3.59 -21.43
CA LEU A 562 -25.14 2.49 -21.36
C LEU A 562 -24.15 2.68 -20.21
N SER A 563 -23.68 3.91 -19.99
CA SER A 563 -22.56 4.20 -19.10
C SER A 563 -22.96 4.55 -17.66
N SER A 564 -24.18 5.02 -17.45
CA SER A 564 -24.67 5.50 -16.14
C SER A 564 -25.69 4.53 -15.55
N PRO A 565 -25.40 3.87 -14.42
CA PRO A 565 -26.35 2.98 -13.76
C PRO A 565 -27.72 3.62 -13.49
N MET A 566 -27.78 4.95 -13.34
CA MET A 566 -29.02 5.67 -13.07
C MET A 566 -30.09 5.52 -14.13
N HIS A 567 -29.75 5.13 -15.36
CA HIS A 567 -30.72 5.03 -16.45
C HIS A 567 -31.35 3.65 -16.59
N ASN A 568 -30.92 2.66 -15.81
CA ASN A 568 -31.36 1.27 -15.95
C ASN A 568 -31.94 0.68 -14.66
N GLN A 569 -32.53 -0.50 -14.80
CA GLN A 569 -32.90 -1.38 -13.69
C GLN A 569 -31.91 -2.55 -13.60
N PRO A 570 -31.66 -3.09 -12.40
CA PRO A 570 -30.82 -4.27 -12.26
C PRO A 570 -31.56 -5.48 -12.85
N LEU A 571 -30.82 -6.34 -13.53
CA LEU A 571 -31.32 -7.60 -14.05
C LEU A 571 -31.27 -8.70 -12.98
N CYS A 572 -30.36 -8.59 -12.01
CA CYS A 572 -30.41 -9.40 -10.79
C CYS A 572 -31.55 -8.95 -9.86
N ASN A 573 -31.95 -9.82 -8.93
CA ASN A 573 -32.94 -9.46 -7.91
C ASN A 573 -32.43 -8.24 -7.10
N PRO A 574 -33.16 -7.10 -7.10
CA PRO A 574 -32.77 -5.89 -6.38
C PRO A 574 -32.47 -6.12 -4.90
N GLU A 575 -33.17 -7.04 -4.22
CA GLU A 575 -32.95 -7.37 -2.81
C GLU A 575 -31.53 -7.86 -2.52
N ARG A 576 -30.83 -8.38 -3.54
CA ARG A 576 -29.45 -8.84 -3.45
C ARG A 576 -28.44 -7.69 -3.61
N VAL A 577 -28.90 -6.49 -3.95
CA VAL A 577 -28.08 -5.29 -4.10
C VAL A 577 -28.00 -4.53 -2.76
N LEU A 578 -26.79 -4.26 -2.31
CA LEU A 578 -26.49 -3.44 -1.14
C LEU A 578 -25.68 -2.22 -1.57
N PHE A 579 -26.31 -1.05 -1.58
CA PHE A 579 -25.62 0.23 -1.69
C PHE A 579 -25.06 0.65 -0.35
N VAL A 580 -23.82 1.13 -0.35
CA VAL A 580 -23.14 1.65 0.85
C VAL A 580 -22.67 3.06 0.58
N SER A 581 -23.27 4.03 1.29
CA SER A 581 -23.08 5.46 1.07
C SER A 581 -22.33 6.11 2.22
N GLY A 582 -21.39 7.00 1.91
CA GLY A 582 -20.66 7.78 2.91
C GLY A 582 -21.37 9.09 3.21
N GLU A 583 -21.81 9.33 4.44
CA GLU A 583 -22.58 10.54 4.81
C GLU A 583 -21.88 11.86 4.43
N PHE A 584 -20.55 11.85 4.29
CA PHE A 584 -19.75 13.04 3.97
C PHE A 584 -19.09 12.98 2.59
N ASP A 585 -19.40 11.97 1.79
CA ASP A 585 -18.81 11.71 0.48
C ASP A 585 -19.08 12.85 -0.50
N LEU A 586 -18.01 13.44 -1.06
CA LEU A 586 -18.08 14.51 -2.05
C LEU A 586 -17.90 14.02 -3.50
N ILE A 587 -17.60 12.74 -3.69
CA ILE A 587 -17.32 12.15 -5.00
C ILE A 587 -18.55 11.36 -5.47
N SER A 588 -18.93 10.34 -4.70
CA SER A 588 -20.15 9.56 -4.86
C SER A 588 -21.19 10.12 -3.88
N ARG A 589 -21.94 11.13 -4.31
CA ARG A 589 -22.79 11.88 -3.38
C ARG A 589 -23.87 10.98 -2.78
N PRO A 590 -24.18 11.13 -1.48
CA PRO A 590 -25.27 10.38 -0.85
C PRO A 590 -26.61 10.53 -1.55
N GLN A 591 -26.88 11.70 -2.13
CA GLN A 591 -28.10 11.95 -2.88
C GLN A 591 -28.22 11.06 -4.12
N ASP A 592 -27.15 10.91 -4.90
CA ASP A 592 -27.15 10.06 -6.10
C ASP A 592 -27.36 8.57 -5.72
N ILE A 593 -26.79 8.16 -4.57
CA ILE A 593 -26.97 6.79 -4.06
C ILE A 593 -28.39 6.56 -3.53
N GLU A 594 -28.99 7.55 -2.89
CA GLU A 594 -30.39 7.48 -2.45
C GLU A 594 -31.33 7.36 -3.66
N GLU A 595 -31.09 8.15 -4.70
CA GLU A 595 -31.90 8.18 -5.92
C GLU A 595 -31.84 6.83 -6.66
N ILE A 596 -30.65 6.23 -6.83
CA ILE A 596 -30.58 4.89 -7.45
C ILE A 596 -31.20 3.81 -6.57
N HIS A 597 -31.04 3.89 -5.25
CA HIS A 597 -31.65 2.95 -4.34
C HIS A 597 -33.19 2.99 -4.45
N GLN A 598 -33.76 4.19 -4.56
CA GLN A 598 -35.20 4.37 -4.81
C GLN A 598 -35.63 3.81 -6.16
N LYS A 599 -34.83 4.03 -7.22
CA LYS A 599 -35.11 3.50 -8.56
C LYS A 599 -35.03 1.96 -8.60
N TRP A 600 -34.04 1.38 -7.90
CA TRP A 600 -33.83 -0.05 -7.76
C TRP A 600 -34.60 -0.58 -6.56
N ALA A 601 -35.92 -0.47 -6.63
CA ALA A 601 -36.83 -0.82 -5.54
C ALA A 601 -36.58 -2.24 -5.03
N GLY A 602 -36.39 -2.38 -3.71
CA GLY A 602 -36.02 -3.63 -3.04
C GLY A 602 -34.53 -3.72 -2.69
N SER A 603 -33.66 -2.92 -3.32
CA SER A 603 -32.27 -2.80 -2.90
C SER A 603 -32.13 -2.26 -1.48
N GLU A 604 -30.97 -2.45 -0.88
CA GLU A 604 -30.69 -1.96 0.47
C GLU A 604 -29.71 -0.79 0.45
N LEU A 605 -29.91 0.18 1.35
CA LEU A 605 -28.98 1.29 1.57
C LEU A 605 -28.40 1.31 2.99
N LEU A 606 -27.07 1.16 3.09
CA LEU A 606 -26.30 1.32 4.31
C LEU A 606 -25.58 2.67 4.32
N ARG A 607 -25.90 3.54 5.28
CA ARG A 607 -25.22 4.83 5.46
C ARG A 607 -24.10 4.74 6.47
N VAL A 608 -22.91 5.15 6.08
CA VAL A 608 -21.68 5.07 6.88
C VAL A 608 -21.14 6.47 7.13
N ARG A 609 -20.80 6.76 8.39
CA ARG A 609 -20.19 8.04 8.80
C ARG A 609 -18.72 8.15 8.36
N GLN A 610 -18.51 8.36 7.07
CA GLN A 610 -17.21 8.65 6.43
C GLN A 610 -17.38 9.51 5.17
N GLY A 611 -16.27 10.02 4.63
CA GLY A 611 -16.22 10.57 3.26
C GLY A 611 -16.06 9.46 2.23
N HIS A 612 -15.63 9.81 1.02
CA HIS A 612 -15.37 8.81 -0.03
C HIS A 612 -14.24 7.85 0.36
N PHE A 613 -13.20 8.40 1.00
CA PHE A 613 -12.02 7.64 1.39
C PHE A 613 -12.11 7.12 2.82
N GLY A 614 -11.83 5.83 2.99
CA GLY A 614 -11.77 5.18 4.29
C GLY A 614 -12.08 3.68 4.23
N TYR A 615 -11.72 2.96 5.29
CA TYR A 615 -11.96 1.51 5.39
C TYR A 615 -13.30 1.16 6.05
N ARG A 616 -14.07 2.16 6.50
CA ARG A 616 -15.27 1.92 7.30
C ARG A 616 -16.41 1.36 6.46
N MET A 617 -16.60 1.87 5.24
CA MET A 617 -17.56 1.30 4.28
C MET A 617 -17.32 -0.19 4.10
N LEU A 618 -16.09 -0.61 3.78
CA LEU A 618 -15.77 -2.02 3.58
C LEU A 618 -16.08 -2.86 4.83
N ARG A 619 -15.66 -2.39 6.02
CA ARG A 619 -15.90 -3.10 7.28
C ARG A 619 -17.40 -3.27 7.58
N GLU A 620 -18.17 -2.20 7.42
CA GLU A 620 -19.62 -2.23 7.69
C GLU A 620 -20.37 -3.03 6.61
N THR A 621 -19.89 -3.03 5.36
CA THR A 621 -20.41 -3.88 4.29
C THR A 621 -20.29 -5.35 4.64
N VAL A 622 -19.08 -5.81 5.01
CA VAL A 622 -18.85 -7.22 5.38
C VAL A 622 -19.69 -7.62 6.60
N ALA A 623 -19.77 -6.73 7.61
CA ALA A 623 -20.63 -6.98 8.77
C ALA A 623 -22.11 -7.12 8.38
N ARG A 624 -22.60 -6.28 7.45
CA ARG A 624 -23.98 -6.32 6.99
C ARG A 624 -24.28 -7.58 6.17
N LEU A 625 -23.36 -8.00 5.31
CA LEU A 625 -23.48 -9.27 4.56
C LEU A 625 -23.59 -10.48 5.51
N LYS A 626 -22.80 -10.52 6.59
CA LYS A 626 -22.91 -11.54 7.64
C LYS A 626 -24.26 -11.50 8.35
N GLN A 627 -24.72 -10.30 8.74
CA GLN A 627 -26.01 -10.13 9.40
C GLN A 627 -27.18 -10.62 8.53
N ARG A 628 -27.08 -10.46 7.22
CA ARG A 628 -28.06 -10.94 6.25
C ARG A 628 -27.92 -12.43 5.89
N ARG A 629 -26.93 -13.13 6.47
CA ARG A 629 -26.61 -14.53 6.14
C ARG A 629 -26.33 -14.75 4.64
N LEU A 630 -25.87 -13.70 3.95
CA LEU A 630 -25.46 -13.78 2.54
C LEU A 630 -24.08 -14.42 2.41
N ILE A 631 -23.28 -14.29 3.46
CA ILE A 631 -22.01 -14.97 3.69
C ILE A 631 -22.11 -15.70 5.04
N ASP A 632 -21.67 -16.95 5.11
CA ASP A 632 -21.96 -17.83 6.25
C ASP A 632 -21.45 -17.27 7.59
N ALA A 633 -22.26 -17.48 8.62
CA ALA A 633 -21.97 -17.14 10.02
C ALA A 633 -21.41 -18.33 10.83
N ASN A 634 -21.20 -19.49 10.19
CA ASN A 634 -20.75 -20.70 10.87
C ASN A 634 -19.25 -20.94 10.68
N LEU A 635 -18.46 -20.29 11.53
CA LEU A 635 -17.21 -20.84 12.04
C LEU A 635 -17.31 -20.87 13.57
N THR A 636 -18.03 -21.87 14.08
CA THR A 636 -17.87 -22.35 15.44
C THR A 636 -16.71 -23.35 15.47
N ALA A 637 -15.57 -22.89 16.00
CA ALA A 637 -14.55 -23.62 16.78
C ALA A 637 -13.23 -22.85 16.71
#